data_AF-A0A381XCI2-F1
#
_entry.id   AF-A0A381XCI2-F1
#
_cell.length_a   1.000
_cell.length_b   1.000
_cell.length_c   1.000
_cell.angle_alpha   90.00
_cell.angle_beta   90.00
_cell.angle_gamma   90.00
#
_symmetry.space_group_name_H-M   'P 1'
#
loop_
_entity.id
_entity.type
_entity.pdbx_description
1 polymer ?
#
loop_
_entity_poly.entity_id
_entity_poly.type
_entity_poly.pdbx_seq_one_letter_code
_entity_poly.pdbx_strand_id
1 'polypeptide(L)'
;MLKKFLITQSFVFVFFSIVFGEEEQFLSNIRQLTFEGRRAGEGYFGPNGNLMVLQSERETDNPFYQIYLMDFETGDVERISPGYGKTTCSWIHPNQQEVLFASTHSNPEARNKQKEELAFRASGKERRYSWDYDENFDLYLYDRKSKNYRQLTNAIGYDAEAAISPDGNWIVFSSNRLAYSKPMLDVDRKIFENDKAFMVDIYKMRIDGTNLQQLTDSRGYDGGPFFSQDGKRICWRRFSEDGATAEIFTMNADGSNQIQITEMGAMSWAPFFHPSGEYLIYSTNIHGFGNFELYLVSANGGLPVRVTQTDRFDGLPAFSPDGQTLAWTSQRTTTSQSQIFLGQWNHDAALKTLKEGRAETKENTFTTNKPSKPARALEILAADMREHVEALASPGFEGRMTGTTGEQKATQYVAEEFRRLGLEPAGQNSTYFQQFNFTAGMEIEKSSTLKLDGPRKALRKINPKTNTDWRPVTWSATGETPLKQVVWGNYGIVAPEANGFSEYDSFVHLDVKDKWVMVLRYMPEEISPEYRQHLSRYSSLRYKAMTLRDKGATGMIVVSGPQSGVKEQLIPIQFDASASAASLPVISVTDEMAELLLCPKRGKDCKPLKKLQETLDDGSVQMGFPTSFQLSAQIDLKKEKRTGRNVLGVLKSNLPNNEPPLIVGGHVDHLGKEGGSSSLAREEEKGKIHFGADDNASGVASILEMAEWLVGQKQQGKLEMKRDILFGAWSGEELGLLGSAYYVDQLAAANHSNDLSNQIAAYLNMDMVGRYKDALVVNGVGSSSIGRREIERRNAPIGLRLVLKEDSYLPTDATSFYMKKVPILSVFTGSHSEYHSPRDTPDLLNYEGMEKITKFLSLIARELAMSVEEPDYLEPQKPQEQSARAGLRAYLGTIPDYGEGNVPGLKISGVSKGGPAEKAGLTAGDIIVELAGRKIENIYDYTYAIDAVKIGQTTSIVVVRDNNKIE
;
A
#
# COMPACT_ATOMS: atom_id res chain seq x y z
N MET A 1 -31.99 43.77 -58.40
CA MET A 1 -30.59 44.23 -58.29
C MET A 1 -30.41 44.88 -56.93
N LEU A 2 -29.99 44.08 -55.94
CA LEU A 2 -29.79 44.49 -54.55
C LEU A 2 -28.43 43.92 -54.12
N LYS A 3 -27.51 44.77 -53.66
CA LYS A 3 -26.26 44.36 -53.04
C LYS A 3 -26.55 43.98 -51.58
N LYS A 4 -26.29 42.71 -51.24
CA LYS A 4 -26.61 42.08 -49.96
C LYS A 4 -25.82 42.70 -48.80
N PHE A 5 -26.54 43.15 -47.78
CA PHE A 5 -26.08 43.22 -46.40
C PHE A 5 -25.87 41.79 -45.88
N LEU A 6 -24.70 41.50 -45.30
CA LEU A 6 -24.51 40.35 -44.44
C LEU A 6 -24.35 40.86 -43.00
N ILE A 7 -25.32 40.47 -42.18
CA ILE A 7 -25.24 40.46 -40.72
C ILE A 7 -24.39 39.25 -40.36
N THR A 8 -23.30 39.46 -39.62
CA THR A 8 -22.62 38.38 -38.89
C THR A 8 -22.58 38.77 -37.41
N GLN A 9 -23.41 38.07 -36.63
CA GLN A 9 -23.28 37.98 -35.19
C GLN A 9 -21.92 37.36 -34.85
N SER A 10 -21.04 38.13 -34.20
CA SER A 10 -19.90 37.57 -33.49
C SER A 10 -20.40 36.96 -32.18
N PHE A 11 -20.51 35.64 -32.16
CA PHE A 11 -20.58 34.87 -30.93
C PHE A 11 -19.31 35.15 -30.11
N VAL A 12 -19.50 35.69 -28.90
CA VAL A 12 -18.47 35.74 -27.87
C VAL A 12 -18.21 34.29 -27.45
N PHE A 13 -17.16 33.68 -27.98
CA PHE A 13 -16.56 32.49 -27.38
C PHE A 13 -15.70 32.96 -26.21
N VAL A 14 -16.28 32.91 -25.01
CA VAL A 14 -15.48 32.82 -23.78
C VAL A 14 -14.78 31.46 -23.86
N PHE A 15 -13.50 31.47 -24.23
CA PHE A 15 -12.63 30.32 -23.98
C PHE A 15 -12.46 30.23 -22.46
N PHE A 16 -13.29 29.41 -21.82
CA PHE A 16 -12.89 28.75 -20.59
C PHE A 16 -11.76 27.79 -20.97
N SER A 17 -10.53 28.28 -20.93
CA SER A 17 -9.37 27.40 -20.84
C SER A 17 -9.47 26.71 -19.48
N ILE A 18 -9.81 25.43 -19.49
CA ILE A 18 -9.53 24.55 -18.36
C ILE A 18 -8.00 24.48 -18.29
N VAL A 19 -7.40 25.30 -17.43
CA VAL A 19 -5.97 25.30 -17.14
C VAL A 19 -5.69 24.04 -16.33
N PHE A 20 -5.07 23.04 -16.95
CA PHE A 20 -4.40 21.98 -16.21
C PHE A 20 -3.13 22.60 -15.59
N GLY A 21 -3.13 22.70 -14.25
CA GLY A 21 -2.00 22.78 -13.30
C GLY A 21 -0.84 23.75 -13.56
N GLU A 22 -0.88 24.97 -13.01
CA GLU A 22 0.31 25.84 -12.95
C GLU A 22 1.42 25.28 -12.02
N GLU A 23 1.10 24.36 -11.09
CA GLU A 23 2.09 23.76 -10.18
C GLU A 23 3.10 22.85 -10.91
N GLU A 24 2.65 22.06 -11.90
CA GLU A 24 3.50 21.15 -12.67
C GLU A 24 4.52 21.89 -13.56
N GLN A 25 4.27 23.17 -13.84
CA GLN A 25 5.20 24.04 -14.55
C GLN A 25 6.50 24.24 -13.75
N PHE A 26 6.37 24.39 -12.42
CA PHE A 26 7.49 24.73 -11.54
C PHE A 26 8.00 23.53 -10.75
N LEU A 27 7.14 22.57 -10.43
CA LEU A 27 7.44 21.43 -9.57
C LEU A 27 7.13 20.10 -10.25
N SER A 28 8.09 19.19 -10.20
CA SER A 28 7.90 17.79 -10.63
C SER A 28 8.47 16.82 -9.58
N ASN A 29 8.12 15.53 -9.70
CA ASN A 29 8.61 14.48 -8.79
C ASN A 29 8.40 14.81 -7.30
N ILE A 30 7.24 15.40 -6.97
CA ILE A 30 6.91 15.77 -5.60
C ILE A 30 6.83 14.51 -4.73
N ARG A 31 7.59 14.49 -3.64
CA ARG A 31 7.62 13.39 -2.66
C ARG A 31 7.63 13.92 -1.23
N GLN A 32 6.96 13.19 -0.34
CA GLN A 32 7.07 13.42 1.09
C GLN A 32 8.45 12.93 1.58
N LEU A 33 9.13 13.75 2.37
CA LEU A 33 10.41 13.42 2.99
C LEU A 33 10.19 12.82 4.38
N THR A 34 9.39 13.49 5.22
CA THR A 34 9.20 13.09 6.62
C THR A 34 7.89 12.31 6.82
N PHE A 35 7.98 11.10 7.38
CA PHE A 35 6.86 10.19 7.71
C PHE A 35 6.80 9.85 9.20
N GLU A 36 7.89 10.07 9.93
CA GLU A 36 8.00 9.85 11.37
C GLU A 36 7.49 11.06 12.16
N GLY A 37 6.83 10.78 13.28
CA GLY A 37 6.34 11.80 14.19
C GLY A 37 5.01 12.42 13.78
N ARG A 38 4.51 13.30 14.66
CA ARG A 38 3.21 13.93 14.53
C ARG A 38 3.19 15.02 13.45
N ARG A 39 4.29 15.76 13.33
CA ARG A 39 4.46 16.85 12.37
C ARG A 39 5.93 17.24 12.20
N ALA A 40 6.25 17.79 11.04
CA ALA A 40 7.49 18.48 10.76
C ALA A 40 7.22 19.95 10.44
N GLY A 41 8.19 20.79 10.79
CA GLY A 41 8.23 22.21 10.48
C GLY A 41 9.33 22.50 9.47
N GLU A 42 10.14 23.51 9.76
CA GLU A 42 11.19 24.01 8.86
C GLU A 42 12.23 22.93 8.52
N GLY A 43 12.75 22.97 7.29
CA GLY A 43 13.84 22.12 6.81
C GLY A 43 14.75 22.88 5.86
N TYR A 44 16.06 22.91 6.15
CA TYR A 44 17.05 23.65 5.37
C TYR A 44 18.21 22.74 4.95
N PHE A 45 18.58 22.83 3.68
CA PHE A 45 19.72 22.10 3.15
C PHE A 45 21.04 22.65 3.69
N GLY A 46 22.00 21.76 3.87
CA GLY A 46 23.39 22.12 4.11
C GLY A 46 24.06 22.64 2.83
N PRO A 47 25.25 23.26 2.95
CA PRO A 47 25.95 23.93 1.85
C PRO A 47 26.19 23.08 0.60
N ASN A 48 26.36 21.77 0.78
CA ASN A 48 26.63 20.81 -0.29
C ASN A 48 25.37 20.03 -0.74
N GLY A 49 24.21 20.25 -0.11
CA GLY A 49 22.96 19.53 -0.42
C GLY A 49 22.86 18.13 0.20
N ASN A 50 23.95 17.52 0.66
CA ASN A 50 23.96 16.15 1.19
C ASN A 50 23.39 16.03 2.62
N LEU A 51 23.19 17.15 3.31
CA LEU A 51 22.61 17.20 4.64
C LEU A 51 21.36 18.09 4.62
N MET A 52 20.39 17.80 5.48
CA MET A 52 19.30 18.70 5.81
C MET A 52 19.13 18.78 7.31
N VAL A 53 19.04 19.99 7.86
CA VAL A 53 18.59 20.19 9.23
C VAL A 53 17.10 20.46 9.20
N LEU A 54 16.34 19.77 10.04
CA LEU A 54 14.88 19.85 10.07
C LEU A 54 14.33 19.89 11.49
N GLN A 55 13.17 20.49 11.63
CA GLN A 55 12.42 20.58 12.86
C GLN A 55 11.27 19.56 12.86
N SER A 56 11.11 18.77 13.93
CA SER A 56 10.05 17.75 13.99
C SER A 56 9.58 17.43 15.41
N GLU A 57 8.28 17.15 15.57
CA GLU A 57 7.68 16.58 16.78
C GLU A 57 7.54 15.07 16.58
N ARG A 58 8.57 14.31 16.93
CA ARG A 58 8.62 12.85 16.70
C ARG A 58 8.87 12.00 17.93
N GLU A 59 9.17 12.61 19.07
CA GLU A 59 9.44 11.91 20.32
C GLU A 59 8.17 11.78 21.17
N THR A 60 7.94 10.60 21.74
CA THR A 60 6.75 10.32 22.56
C THR A 60 6.81 10.99 23.93
N ASP A 61 8.01 11.19 24.47
CA ASP A 61 8.28 11.83 25.76
C ASP A 61 8.55 13.34 25.64
N ASN A 62 8.54 13.90 24.43
CA ASN A 62 8.72 15.33 24.18
C ASN A 62 7.59 15.92 23.29
N PRO A 63 6.75 16.81 23.84
CA PRO A 63 5.66 17.43 23.09
C PRO A 63 6.11 18.62 22.22
N PHE A 64 7.37 19.03 22.28
CA PHE A 64 7.89 20.18 21.55
C PHE A 64 8.72 19.76 20.35
N TYR A 65 8.73 20.62 19.33
CA TYR A 65 9.66 20.50 18.22
C TYR A 65 11.10 20.36 18.71
N GLN A 66 11.81 19.41 18.11
CA GLN A 66 13.25 19.20 18.25
C GLN A 66 13.93 19.32 16.89
N ILE A 67 15.25 19.48 16.90
CA ILE A 67 16.05 19.66 15.70
C ILE A 67 16.81 18.38 15.38
N TYR A 68 16.71 17.97 14.12
CA TYR A 68 17.31 16.76 13.58
C TYR A 68 18.17 17.10 12.38
N LEU A 69 19.24 16.35 12.18
CA LEU A 69 20.12 16.40 11.03
C LEU A 69 19.97 15.11 10.24
N MET A 70 19.45 15.22 9.02
CA MET A 70 19.29 14.12 8.07
C MET A 70 20.43 14.12 7.06
N ASP A 71 20.96 12.95 6.76
CA ASP A 71 21.98 12.71 5.75
C ASP A 71 21.36 12.04 4.52
N PHE A 72 21.45 12.68 3.35
CA PHE A 72 20.87 12.20 2.10
C PHE A 72 21.72 11.15 1.38
N GLU A 73 22.89 10.79 1.89
CA GLU A 73 23.69 9.67 1.36
C GLU A 73 23.33 8.36 2.07
N THR A 74 23.18 8.42 3.39
CA THR A 74 22.94 7.26 4.25
C THR A 74 21.46 7.08 4.64
N GLY A 75 20.71 8.17 4.64
CA GLY A 75 19.37 8.23 5.23
C GLY A 75 19.37 8.37 6.75
N ASP A 76 20.53 8.48 7.40
CA ASP A 76 20.61 8.55 8.85
C ASP A 76 20.12 9.90 9.37
N VAL A 77 19.45 9.85 10.52
CA VAL A 77 18.88 11.02 11.18
C VAL A 77 19.42 11.08 12.60
N GLU A 78 20.08 12.18 12.93
CA GLU A 78 20.62 12.46 14.26
C GLU A 78 19.81 13.59 14.92
N ARG A 79 19.35 13.39 16.16
CA ARG A 79 18.86 14.51 16.96
C ARG A 79 20.04 15.34 17.44
N ILE A 80 20.04 16.62 17.05
CA ILE A 80 21.10 17.56 17.47
C ILE A 80 20.68 18.41 18.67
N SER A 81 19.38 18.62 18.87
CA SER A 81 18.89 19.35 20.03
C SER A 81 18.90 18.49 21.30
N PRO A 82 18.83 19.10 22.50
CA PRO A 82 18.97 18.37 23.76
C PRO A 82 17.86 17.36 24.10
N GLY A 83 16.73 17.36 23.38
CA GLY A 83 15.56 16.51 23.67
C GLY A 83 14.63 17.06 24.74
N TYR A 84 14.80 18.31 25.13
CA TYR A 84 13.93 19.04 26.07
C TYR A 84 14.04 20.53 25.81
N GLY A 85 13.08 21.29 26.35
CA GLY A 85 12.92 22.70 26.00
C GLY A 85 12.39 22.87 24.58
N LYS A 86 11.90 24.09 24.30
CA LYS A 86 11.44 24.43 22.95
C LYS A 86 12.66 24.65 22.07
N THR A 87 12.53 24.31 20.79
CA THR A 87 13.57 24.55 19.80
C THR A 87 12.95 25.07 18.51
N THR A 88 13.68 25.92 17.79
CA THR A 88 13.26 26.42 16.49
C THR A 88 14.45 26.84 15.64
N CYS A 89 14.19 27.03 14.34
CA CYS A 89 15.04 27.69 13.35
C CYS A 89 16.51 27.30 13.44
N SER A 90 16.89 26.34 12.61
CA SER A 90 18.22 25.75 12.63
C SER A 90 18.95 25.93 11.31
N TRP A 91 20.28 26.01 11.36
CA TRP A 91 21.11 26.23 10.19
C TRP A 91 22.43 25.46 10.25
N ILE A 92 22.79 24.77 9.17
CA ILE A 92 24.05 24.04 9.08
C ILE A 92 25.16 25.03 8.73
N HIS A 93 26.22 25.08 9.53
CA HIS A 93 27.37 25.94 9.26
C HIS A 93 28.11 25.47 7.99
N PRO A 94 28.73 26.36 7.19
CA PRO A 94 29.49 26.01 5.99
C PRO A 94 30.56 24.91 6.15
N ASN A 95 31.13 24.75 7.35
CA ASN A 95 32.08 23.67 7.68
C ASN A 95 31.43 22.28 7.86
N GLN A 96 30.08 22.21 7.88
CA GLN A 96 29.27 21.00 8.09
C GLN A 96 29.48 20.27 9.42
N GLN A 97 30.32 20.79 10.32
CA GLN A 97 30.60 20.22 11.64
C GLN A 97 29.76 20.87 12.73
N GLU A 98 29.24 22.06 12.48
CA GLU A 98 28.47 22.81 13.45
C GLU A 98 27.05 23.09 12.94
N VAL A 99 26.08 23.09 13.86
CA VAL A 99 24.69 23.42 13.56
C VAL A 99 24.17 24.46 14.56
N LEU A 100 23.68 25.58 14.04
CA LEU A 100 23.02 26.64 14.81
C LEU A 100 21.57 26.27 15.03
N PHE A 101 21.02 26.55 16.21
CA PHE A 101 19.59 26.49 16.49
C PHE A 101 19.21 27.38 17.68
N ALA A 102 17.95 27.75 17.78
CA ALA A 102 17.42 28.48 18.93
C ALA A 102 16.76 27.52 19.93
N SER A 103 16.92 27.75 21.23
CA SER A 103 16.31 26.88 22.24
C SER A 103 16.12 27.53 23.60
N THR A 104 15.13 27.02 24.36
CA THR A 104 14.87 27.40 25.75
C THR A 104 15.44 26.40 26.76
N HIS A 105 16.30 25.46 26.36
CA HIS A 105 16.73 24.34 27.22
C HIS A 105 17.59 24.78 28.41
N SER A 106 18.19 25.98 28.38
CA SER A 106 18.89 26.59 29.50
C SER A 106 17.95 27.07 30.61
N ASN A 107 16.65 27.24 30.32
CA ASN A 107 15.66 27.63 31.32
C ASN A 107 15.49 26.50 32.36
N PRO A 108 15.71 26.77 33.65
CA PRO A 108 15.50 25.78 34.71
C PRO A 108 14.10 25.14 34.70
N GLU A 109 13.08 25.88 34.26
CA GLU A 109 11.68 25.42 34.16
C GLU A 109 11.36 24.64 32.88
N ALA A 110 12.31 24.49 31.93
CA ALA A 110 12.05 23.86 30.63
C ALA A 110 11.46 22.44 30.77
N ARG A 111 11.96 21.66 31.73
CA ARG A 111 11.45 20.29 32.00
C ARG A 111 10.08 20.30 32.67
N ASN A 112 9.78 21.30 33.49
CA ASN A 112 8.46 21.44 34.12
C ASN A 112 7.42 21.82 33.07
N LYS A 113 7.72 22.81 32.22
CA LYS A 113 6.87 23.20 31.07
C LYS A 113 6.58 22.00 30.14
N GLN A 114 7.57 21.13 29.92
CA GLN A 114 7.40 19.90 29.15
C GLN A 114 6.40 18.94 29.78
N LYS A 115 6.51 18.70 31.09
CA LYS A 115 5.56 17.85 31.84
C LYS A 115 4.15 18.43 31.83
N GLU A 116 4.02 19.75 32.00
CA GLU A 116 2.73 20.44 31.95
C GLU A 116 2.06 20.32 30.58
N GLU A 117 2.83 20.46 29.50
CA GLU A 117 2.31 20.29 28.14
C GLU A 117 1.84 18.85 27.87
N LEU A 118 2.59 17.84 28.33
CA LEU A 118 2.18 16.44 28.23
C LEU A 118 0.89 16.18 29.02
N ALA A 119 0.78 16.71 30.24
CA ALA A 119 -0.42 16.61 31.07
C ALA A 119 -1.62 17.32 30.42
N PHE A 120 -1.40 18.49 29.82
CA PHE A 120 -2.43 19.21 29.07
C PHE A 120 -2.94 18.40 27.88
N ARG A 121 -2.04 17.83 27.06
CA ARG A 121 -2.41 16.96 25.93
C ARG A 121 -3.16 15.72 26.39
N ALA A 122 -2.71 15.07 27.47
CA ALA A 122 -3.37 13.91 28.05
C ALA A 122 -4.79 14.23 28.58
N SER A 123 -5.08 15.49 28.92
CA SER A 123 -6.42 15.91 29.35
C SER A 123 -7.46 15.99 28.22
N GLY A 124 -7.03 15.91 26.95
CA GLY A 124 -7.91 16.03 25.77
C GLY A 124 -8.41 17.44 25.49
N LYS A 125 -7.97 18.45 26.26
CA LYS A 125 -8.30 19.85 25.99
C LYS A 125 -7.56 20.36 24.76
N GLU A 126 -8.26 21.13 23.93
CA GLU A 126 -7.68 21.79 22.78
C GLU A 126 -7.45 23.28 23.06
N ARG A 127 -6.36 23.81 22.50
CA ARG A 127 -6.10 25.26 22.44
C ARG A 127 -5.71 25.62 21.02
N ARG A 128 -6.12 26.81 20.58
CA ARG A 128 -5.66 27.35 19.29
C ARG A 128 -4.15 27.47 19.34
N TYR A 129 -3.48 26.96 18.31
CA TYR A 129 -2.03 27.11 18.18
C TYR A 129 -1.67 28.59 18.06
N SER A 130 -0.69 29.00 18.83
CA SER A 130 -0.04 30.31 18.77
C SER A 130 1.44 30.06 19.02
N TRP A 131 2.30 30.68 18.21
CA TRP A 131 3.74 30.58 18.42
C TRP A 131 4.09 31.31 19.72
N ASP A 132 4.85 30.63 20.58
CA ASP A 132 5.23 31.19 21.86
C ASP A 132 6.58 31.90 21.74
N TYR A 133 6.56 33.22 21.86
CA TYR A 133 7.75 34.08 21.91
C TYR A 133 8.34 34.06 23.33
N ASP A 134 8.71 32.86 23.80
CA ASP A 134 9.26 32.61 25.14
C ASP A 134 10.52 33.48 25.35
N GLU A 135 10.57 34.17 26.49
CA GLU A 135 11.63 35.12 26.84
C GLU A 135 12.97 34.48 27.22
N ASN A 136 13.06 33.14 27.09
CA ASN A 136 14.26 32.35 27.38
C ASN A 136 14.82 31.68 26.12
N PHE A 137 14.48 32.15 24.93
CA PHE A 137 15.07 31.63 23.70
C PHE A 137 16.46 32.22 23.52
N ASP A 138 17.45 31.34 23.43
CA ASP A 138 18.84 31.68 23.13
C ASP A 138 19.35 30.90 21.90
N LEU A 139 20.37 31.43 21.24
CA LEU A 139 21.06 30.80 20.13
C LEU A 139 22.18 29.89 20.63
N TYR A 140 22.25 28.69 20.06
CA TYR A 140 23.25 27.67 20.38
C TYR A 140 23.91 27.14 19.12
N LEU A 141 25.21 26.92 19.20
CA LEU A 141 25.97 26.20 18.20
C LEU A 141 26.31 24.80 18.73
N TYR A 142 25.86 23.77 18.03
CA TYR A 142 26.14 22.38 18.33
C TYR A 142 27.30 21.87 17.49
N ASP A 143 28.34 21.33 18.12
CA ASP A 143 29.46 20.68 17.44
C ASP A 143 29.21 19.18 17.31
N ARG A 144 29.12 18.68 16.07
CA ARG A 144 28.75 17.29 15.76
C ARG A 144 29.78 16.26 16.22
N LYS A 145 31.05 16.66 16.37
CA LYS A 145 32.15 15.75 16.71
C LYS A 145 32.26 15.54 18.22
N SER A 146 32.23 16.64 18.97
CA SER A 146 32.32 16.67 20.43
C SER A 146 30.98 16.51 21.12
N LYS A 147 29.86 16.66 20.39
CA LYS A 147 28.48 16.60 20.87
C LYS A 147 28.18 17.67 21.95
N ASN A 148 28.91 18.78 21.91
CA ASN A 148 28.78 19.87 22.88
C ASN A 148 28.03 21.07 22.29
N TYR A 149 27.41 21.84 23.19
CA TYR A 149 26.71 23.08 22.86
C TYR A 149 27.53 24.30 23.30
N ARG A 150 27.63 25.30 22.43
CA ARG A 150 28.11 26.64 22.75
C ARG A 150 26.95 27.62 22.69
N GLN A 151 26.61 28.20 23.83
CA GLN A 151 25.63 29.28 23.91
C GLN A 151 26.23 30.56 23.31
N LEU A 152 25.50 31.20 22.38
CA LEU A 152 25.93 32.41 21.68
C LEU A 152 25.23 33.67 22.21
N THR A 153 24.03 33.52 22.76
CA THR A 153 23.26 34.60 23.39
C THR A 153 22.78 34.20 24.78
N ASN A 154 22.50 35.18 25.63
CA ASN A 154 21.97 34.97 26.97
C ASN A 154 21.06 36.13 27.41
N ALA A 155 20.51 36.87 26.45
CA ALA A 155 19.68 38.03 26.72
C ALA A 155 18.25 37.57 27.03
N ILE A 156 17.57 38.25 27.96
CA ILE A 156 16.14 38.01 28.15
C ILE A 156 15.42 38.46 26.88
N GLY A 157 14.65 37.55 26.30
CA GLY A 157 13.90 37.77 25.06
C GLY A 157 13.85 36.53 24.17
N TYR A 158 13.40 36.77 22.95
CA TYR A 158 13.24 35.78 21.89
C TYR A 158 14.41 35.88 20.90
N ASP A 159 15.56 35.27 21.20
CA ASP A 159 16.67 35.18 20.23
C ASP A 159 16.50 33.93 19.37
N ALA A 160 15.93 34.08 18.16
CA ALA A 160 15.58 32.96 17.30
C ALA A 160 15.55 33.35 15.81
N GLU A 161 15.02 32.46 14.96
CA GLU A 161 14.90 32.68 13.50
C GLU A 161 16.24 33.06 12.87
N ALA A 162 17.30 32.34 13.24
CA ALA A 162 18.66 32.68 12.89
C ALA A 162 19.15 31.94 11.64
N ALA A 163 19.93 32.63 10.80
CA ALA A 163 20.62 32.09 9.64
C ALA A 163 22.10 32.48 9.65
N ILE A 164 22.97 31.57 9.18
CA ILE A 164 24.41 31.81 9.04
C ILE A 164 24.72 32.30 7.63
N SER A 165 25.62 33.27 7.49
CA SER A 165 26.09 33.75 6.19
C SER A 165 26.83 32.65 5.40
N PRO A 166 26.84 32.70 4.06
CA PRO A 166 27.51 31.68 3.24
C PRO A 166 29.01 31.49 3.52
N ASP A 167 29.68 32.54 4.04
CA ASP A 167 31.09 32.49 4.45
C ASP A 167 31.32 31.96 5.88
N GLY A 168 30.25 31.69 6.63
CA GLY A 168 30.27 31.14 8.00
C GLY A 168 30.57 32.16 9.09
N ASN A 169 30.82 33.43 8.76
CA ASN A 169 31.34 34.40 9.72
C ASN A 169 30.29 35.17 10.50
N TRP A 170 29.06 35.23 9.99
CA TRP A 170 27.99 36.07 10.52
C TRP A 170 26.71 35.28 10.77
N ILE A 171 25.97 35.71 11.78
CA ILE A 171 24.60 35.28 12.07
C ILE A 171 23.70 36.49 11.90
N VAL A 172 22.58 36.30 11.21
CA VAL A 172 21.43 37.22 11.25
C VAL A 172 20.29 36.51 11.97
N PHE A 173 19.56 37.20 12.84
CA PHE A 173 18.52 36.59 13.68
C PHE A 173 17.47 37.61 14.12
N SER A 174 16.34 37.12 14.62
CA SER A 174 15.24 37.95 15.13
C SER A 174 15.31 38.04 16.65
N SER A 175 15.03 39.22 17.23
CA SER A 175 15.13 39.44 18.67
C SER A 175 14.28 40.59 19.20
N ASN A 176 13.61 40.38 20.32
CA ASN A 176 12.91 41.43 21.10
C ASN A 176 13.67 41.88 22.36
N ARG A 177 14.98 41.59 22.47
CA ARG A 177 15.81 41.89 23.65
C ARG A 177 15.75 43.33 24.16
N LEU A 178 15.50 44.30 23.27
CA LEU A 178 15.43 45.70 23.64
C LEU A 178 14.14 46.05 24.40
N ALA A 179 13.06 45.30 24.20
CA ALA A 179 11.83 45.48 24.95
C ALA A 179 12.00 45.18 26.45
N TYR A 180 13.00 44.35 26.80
CA TYR A 180 13.33 44.00 28.19
C TYR A 180 14.42 44.89 28.80
N SER A 181 15.27 45.51 27.98
CA SER A 181 16.47 46.23 28.45
C SER A 181 16.39 47.75 28.31
N LYS A 182 15.49 48.28 27.47
CA LYS A 182 15.31 49.72 27.26
C LYS A 182 13.94 50.21 27.76
N PRO A 183 13.83 51.48 28.21
CA PRO A 183 12.54 52.09 28.47
C PRO A 183 11.68 52.17 27.20
N MET A 184 10.39 51.84 27.32
CA MET A 184 9.41 51.94 26.23
C MET A 184 8.28 52.92 26.57
N LEU A 185 7.66 53.48 25.53
CA LEU A 185 6.43 54.26 25.67
C LEU A 185 5.33 53.40 26.31
N ASP A 186 4.45 54.01 27.11
CA ASP A 186 3.38 53.26 27.82
C ASP A 186 2.42 52.55 26.85
N VAL A 187 2.21 53.13 25.66
CA VAL A 187 1.39 52.51 24.61
C VAL A 187 2.02 51.22 24.11
N ASP A 188 3.32 51.24 23.85
CA ASP A 188 4.06 50.10 23.33
C ASP A 188 4.25 49.01 24.39
N ARG A 189 4.41 49.41 25.66
CA ARG A 189 4.46 48.48 26.79
C ARG A 189 3.18 47.68 26.91
N LYS A 190 2.02 48.34 26.82
CA LYS A 190 0.72 47.67 26.85
C LYS A 190 0.53 46.71 25.68
N ILE A 191 1.02 47.06 24.50
CA ILE A 191 0.96 46.15 23.34
C ILE A 191 1.87 44.95 23.60
N PHE A 192 3.12 45.17 23.99
CA PHE A 192 4.11 44.12 24.26
C PHE A 192 3.73 43.17 25.41
N GLU A 193 3.02 43.66 26.43
CA GLU A 193 2.47 42.82 27.51
C GLU A 193 1.42 41.83 26.99
N ASN A 194 0.69 42.18 25.93
CA ASN A 194 -0.33 41.33 25.31
C ASN A 194 0.21 40.51 24.12
N ASP A 195 1.15 41.08 23.35
CA ASP A 195 1.76 40.46 22.18
C ASP A 195 3.29 40.65 22.21
N LYS A 196 3.99 39.58 22.59
CA LYS A 196 5.44 39.54 22.70
C LYS A 196 6.15 39.63 21.34
N ALA A 197 5.43 39.50 20.22
CA ALA A 197 5.96 39.65 18.88
C ALA A 197 6.15 41.12 18.46
N PHE A 198 5.40 42.06 19.04
CA PHE A 198 5.31 43.46 18.58
C PHE A 198 6.63 44.28 18.62
N MET A 199 7.69 43.72 19.20
CA MET A 199 9.00 44.37 19.37
C MET A 199 10.16 43.52 18.88
N VAL A 200 9.89 42.63 17.91
CA VAL A 200 10.94 41.79 17.32
C VAL A 200 11.60 42.55 16.18
N ASP A 201 12.92 42.69 16.27
CA ASP A 201 13.77 43.32 15.27
C ASP A 201 14.84 42.35 14.76
N ILE A 202 15.47 42.70 13.63
CA ILE A 202 16.57 41.95 13.05
C ILE A 202 17.90 42.41 13.62
N TYR A 203 18.71 41.45 14.04
CA TYR A 203 20.06 41.64 14.54
C TYR A 203 21.07 40.85 13.71
N LYS A 204 22.31 41.33 13.72
CA LYS A 204 23.46 40.67 13.12
C LYS A 204 24.61 40.61 14.12
N MET A 205 25.32 39.49 14.18
CA MET A 205 26.52 39.33 15.00
C MET A 205 27.53 38.38 14.35
N ARG A 206 28.75 38.34 14.87
CA ARG A 206 29.76 37.34 14.50
C ARG A 206 29.37 35.96 15.04
N ILE A 207 29.86 34.90 14.39
CA ILE A 207 29.60 33.49 14.80
C ILE A 207 30.13 33.17 16.23
N ASP A 208 31.02 34.00 16.77
CA ASP A 208 31.53 33.91 18.15
C ASP A 208 30.71 34.72 19.18
N GLY A 209 29.61 35.34 18.75
CA GLY A 209 28.72 36.16 19.59
C GLY A 209 29.14 37.64 19.71
N THR A 210 30.25 38.06 19.09
CA THR A 210 30.73 39.45 19.17
C THR A 210 30.12 40.35 18.09
N ASN A 211 30.34 41.67 18.21
CA ASN A 211 29.92 42.69 17.23
C ASN A 211 28.41 42.64 16.88
N LEU A 212 27.59 42.58 17.93
CA LEU A 212 26.13 42.64 17.81
C LEU A 212 25.66 44.00 17.29
N GLN A 213 24.80 43.97 16.26
CA GLN A 213 24.26 45.15 15.58
C GLN A 213 22.76 44.95 15.36
N GLN A 214 21.95 45.97 15.65
CA GLN A 214 20.54 46.03 15.28
C GLN A 214 20.42 46.57 13.84
N LEU A 215 19.70 45.87 12.97
CA LEU A 215 19.53 46.23 11.55
C LEU A 215 18.19 46.90 11.26
N THR A 216 17.17 46.62 12.07
CA THR A 216 15.83 47.24 11.98
C THR A 216 15.41 47.81 13.33
N ASP A 217 14.57 48.84 13.30
CA ASP A 217 13.98 49.48 14.47
C ASP A 217 12.52 49.91 14.20
N SER A 218 11.86 49.21 13.27
CA SER A 218 10.50 49.56 12.86
C SER A 218 9.48 49.15 13.91
N ARG A 219 8.36 49.87 13.99
CA ARG A 219 7.31 49.56 14.95
C ARG A 219 6.54 48.31 14.48
N GLY A 220 6.52 47.26 15.30
CA GLY A 220 5.88 45.99 14.99
C GLY A 220 6.88 44.84 14.93
N TYR A 221 6.63 43.87 14.04
CA TYR A 221 7.45 42.67 13.92
C TYR A 221 8.29 42.69 12.64
N ASP A 222 9.61 42.62 12.79
CA ASP A 222 10.58 42.33 11.73
C ASP A 222 11.32 41.02 12.05
N GLY A 223 11.12 39.96 11.25
CA GLY A 223 11.77 38.68 11.54
C GLY A 223 11.85 37.68 10.40
N GLY A 224 12.45 36.54 10.70
CA GLY A 224 12.79 35.47 9.74
C GLY A 224 13.81 35.91 8.70
N PRO A 225 14.95 36.48 9.11
CA PRO A 225 15.95 36.94 8.17
C PRO A 225 16.75 35.78 7.54
N PHE A 226 16.97 35.83 6.23
CA PHE A 226 17.90 34.93 5.53
C PHE A 226 18.87 35.72 4.67
N PHE A 227 20.13 35.25 4.60
CA PHE A 227 21.10 35.77 3.64
C PHE A 227 20.81 35.28 2.22
N SER A 228 21.14 36.10 1.22
CA SER A 228 21.31 35.61 -0.16
C SER A 228 22.53 34.68 -0.26
N GLN A 229 22.57 33.81 -1.28
CA GLN A 229 23.66 32.83 -1.47
C GLN A 229 25.05 33.47 -1.65
N ASP A 230 25.10 34.73 -2.11
CA ASP A 230 26.34 35.51 -2.21
C ASP A 230 26.68 36.31 -0.93
N GLY A 231 25.82 36.24 0.09
CA GLY A 231 25.97 36.91 1.38
C GLY A 231 25.78 38.43 1.36
N LYS A 232 25.37 39.03 0.22
CA LYS A 232 25.31 40.49 0.06
C LYS A 232 23.99 41.11 0.48
N ARG A 233 22.90 40.34 0.48
CA ARG A 233 21.57 40.80 0.85
C ARG A 233 20.96 39.95 1.95
N ILE A 234 19.99 40.53 2.65
CA ILE A 234 19.13 39.87 3.62
C ILE A 234 17.68 40.05 3.16
N CYS A 235 16.86 39.00 3.23
CA CYS A 235 15.41 39.10 3.11
C CYS A 235 14.73 38.79 4.45
N TRP A 236 13.56 39.35 4.70
CA TRP A 236 12.76 39.10 5.91
C TRP A 236 11.29 39.44 5.69
N ARG A 237 10.45 39.19 6.70
CA ARG A 237 9.06 39.64 6.73
C ARG A 237 8.86 40.78 7.74
N ARG A 238 8.07 41.78 7.35
CA ARG A 238 7.61 42.85 8.24
C ARG A 238 6.11 42.79 8.39
N PHE A 239 5.60 42.82 9.62
CA PHE A 239 4.17 42.88 9.89
C PHE A 239 3.68 44.32 9.89
N SER A 240 2.40 44.52 9.55
CA SER A 240 1.70 45.76 9.86
C SER A 240 1.63 45.98 11.37
N GLU A 241 1.49 47.24 11.82
CA GLU A 241 1.45 47.57 13.26
C GLU A 241 0.32 46.85 14.02
N ASP A 242 -0.77 46.49 13.36
CA ASP A 242 -1.89 45.73 13.93
C ASP A 242 -1.69 44.20 13.89
N GLY A 243 -0.58 43.73 13.29
CA GLY A 243 -0.25 42.31 13.13
C GLY A 243 -1.11 41.55 12.11
N ALA A 244 -1.99 42.23 11.37
CA ALA A 244 -2.96 41.58 10.49
C ALA A 244 -2.37 41.10 9.15
N THR A 245 -1.34 41.78 8.64
CA THR A 245 -0.70 41.51 7.36
C THR A 245 0.82 41.49 7.51
N ALA A 246 1.51 40.84 6.58
CA ALA A 246 2.97 40.90 6.51
C ALA A 246 3.45 40.95 5.07
N GLU A 247 4.52 41.69 4.83
CA GLU A 247 5.12 41.85 3.51
C GLU A 247 6.60 41.48 3.54
N ILE A 248 7.13 41.07 2.39
CA ILE A 248 8.53 40.68 2.24
C ILE A 248 9.37 41.92 1.97
N PHE A 249 10.50 42.01 2.65
CA PHE A 249 11.47 43.08 2.49
C PHE A 249 12.86 42.51 2.18
N THR A 250 13.71 43.34 1.58
CA THR A 250 15.14 43.06 1.37
C THR A 250 16.01 44.25 1.76
N MET A 251 17.26 43.98 2.12
CA MET A 251 18.27 44.98 2.46
C MET A 251 19.66 44.48 2.10
N ASN A 252 20.64 45.37 2.07
CA ASN A 252 22.04 45.00 2.04
C ASN A 252 22.43 44.31 3.35
N ALA A 253 23.45 43.45 3.34
CA ALA A 253 23.88 42.71 4.52
C ALA A 253 24.40 43.57 5.68
N ASP A 254 24.63 44.87 5.47
CA ASP A 254 24.98 45.86 6.49
C ASP A 254 23.78 46.60 7.08
N GLY A 255 22.55 46.27 6.65
CA GLY A 255 21.30 46.90 7.09
C GLY A 255 20.82 48.06 6.23
N SER A 256 21.64 48.52 5.27
CA SER A 256 21.27 49.63 4.39
C SER A 256 20.31 49.21 3.27
N ASN A 257 19.64 50.19 2.65
CA ASN A 257 18.78 49.98 1.48
C ASN A 257 17.63 48.99 1.71
N GLN A 258 16.84 49.22 2.77
CA GLN A 258 15.62 48.44 3.03
C GLN A 258 14.56 48.75 1.96
N ILE A 259 14.09 47.71 1.25
CA ILE A 259 13.12 47.80 0.16
C ILE A 259 12.00 46.79 0.41
N GLN A 260 10.74 47.25 0.33
CA GLN A 260 9.57 46.39 0.31
C GLN A 260 9.43 45.72 -1.07
N ILE A 261 9.30 44.39 -1.08
CA ILE A 261 9.25 43.58 -2.31
C ILE A 261 7.81 43.20 -2.68
N THR A 262 6.92 43.04 -1.70
CA THR A 262 5.54 42.61 -1.91
C THR A 262 4.53 43.63 -1.36
N GLU A 263 3.35 43.68 -1.98
CA GLU A 263 2.18 44.44 -1.55
C GLU A 263 0.94 43.55 -1.74
N MET A 264 0.87 42.45 -1.00
CA MET A 264 -0.19 41.44 -1.14
C MET A 264 -1.46 41.79 -0.36
N GLY A 265 -1.34 42.61 0.71
CA GLY A 265 -2.46 42.88 1.61
C GLY A 265 -2.91 41.64 2.38
N ALA A 266 -2.00 40.68 2.54
CA ALA A 266 -2.20 39.38 3.18
C ALA A 266 -0.96 39.05 4.02
N MET A 267 -0.91 37.86 4.64
CA MET A 267 0.27 37.40 5.35
C MET A 267 1.27 36.82 4.35
N SER A 268 2.35 37.54 4.03
CA SER A 268 3.49 37.02 3.27
C SER A 268 4.58 36.57 4.24
N TRP A 269 4.91 35.28 4.22
CA TRP A 269 5.68 34.59 5.25
C TRP A 269 6.83 33.75 4.67
N ALA A 270 7.87 33.54 5.48
CA ALA A 270 9.03 32.68 5.22
C ALA A 270 9.67 32.91 3.82
N PRO A 271 10.15 34.13 3.52
CA PRO A 271 10.83 34.39 2.26
C PRO A 271 12.17 33.67 2.20
N PHE A 272 12.52 33.13 1.04
CA PHE A 272 13.80 32.47 0.79
C PHE A 272 14.34 32.82 -0.59
N PHE A 273 15.63 33.15 -0.70
CA PHE A 273 16.24 33.43 -1.99
C PHE A 273 16.46 32.15 -2.79
N HIS A 274 16.19 32.21 -4.10
CA HIS A 274 16.78 31.23 -4.99
C HIS A 274 18.31 31.44 -5.07
N PRO A 275 19.15 30.40 -5.18
CA PRO A 275 20.61 30.54 -5.22
C PRO A 275 21.15 31.47 -6.32
N SER A 276 20.40 31.67 -7.40
CA SER A 276 20.74 32.65 -8.45
C SER A 276 20.67 34.12 -8.00
N GLY A 277 19.94 34.41 -6.91
CA GLY A 277 19.69 35.78 -6.42
C GLY A 277 18.66 36.59 -7.23
N GLU A 278 18.06 36.02 -8.28
CA GLU A 278 17.17 36.74 -9.20
C GLU A 278 15.73 36.90 -8.65
N TYR A 279 15.31 36.01 -7.75
CA TYR A 279 13.97 35.99 -7.17
C TYR A 279 13.94 35.34 -5.79
N LEU A 280 12.82 35.54 -5.10
CA LEU A 280 12.49 34.89 -3.84
C LEU A 280 11.26 34.01 -4.01
N ILE A 281 11.17 32.98 -3.18
CA ILE A 281 9.95 32.23 -2.92
C ILE A 281 9.46 32.55 -1.51
N TYR A 282 8.16 32.58 -1.29
CA TYR A 282 7.54 32.85 0.00
C TYR A 282 6.15 32.20 0.06
N SER A 283 5.55 32.15 1.24
CA SER A 283 4.20 31.64 1.46
C SER A 283 3.21 32.76 1.67
N THR A 284 1.99 32.67 1.16
CA THR A 284 0.95 33.66 1.44
C THR A 284 -0.42 33.06 1.65
N ASN A 285 -1.19 33.66 2.56
CA ASN A 285 -2.55 33.26 2.88
C ASN A 285 -3.64 34.03 2.12
N ILE A 286 -3.29 34.61 0.97
CA ILE A 286 -4.22 35.40 0.14
C ILE A 286 -5.48 34.59 -0.28
N HIS A 287 -5.42 33.26 -0.24
CA HIS A 287 -6.53 32.35 -0.56
C HIS A 287 -7.37 31.93 0.66
N GLY A 288 -7.08 32.46 1.85
CA GLY A 288 -7.86 32.24 3.07
C GLY A 288 -6.97 32.01 4.30
N PHE A 289 -7.51 32.30 5.49
CA PHE A 289 -6.73 32.31 6.74
C PHE A 289 -5.96 31.00 7.02
N GLY A 290 -6.52 29.85 6.65
CA GLY A 290 -5.88 28.53 6.80
C GLY A 290 -5.25 27.98 5.51
N ASN A 291 -5.33 28.71 4.40
CA ASN A 291 -4.81 28.29 3.10
C ASN A 291 -3.56 29.12 2.77
N PHE A 292 -2.39 28.54 2.98
CA PHE A 292 -1.10 29.16 2.63
C PHE A 292 -0.55 28.49 1.39
N GLU A 293 -0.12 29.29 0.42
CA GLU A 293 0.38 28.80 -0.86
C GLU A 293 1.72 29.44 -1.18
N LEU A 294 2.57 28.72 -1.90
CA LEU A 294 3.87 29.22 -2.33
C LEU A 294 3.71 30.18 -3.51
N TYR A 295 4.45 31.28 -3.45
CA TYR A 295 4.53 32.31 -4.47
C TYR A 295 5.98 32.68 -4.72
N LEU A 296 6.28 33.10 -5.94
CA LEU A 296 7.57 33.66 -6.33
C LEU A 296 7.44 35.13 -6.73
N VAL A 297 8.49 35.91 -6.47
CA VAL A 297 8.57 37.33 -6.82
C VAL A 297 10.01 37.69 -7.16
N SER A 298 10.21 38.57 -8.15
CA SER A 298 11.55 39.06 -8.48
C SER A 298 12.22 39.70 -7.26
N ALA A 299 13.53 39.52 -7.12
CA ALA A 299 14.31 40.08 -6.03
C ALA A 299 14.43 41.62 -6.07
N ASN A 300 13.89 42.25 -7.12
CA ASN A 300 13.77 43.69 -7.27
C ASN A 300 12.32 44.19 -7.14
N GLY A 301 11.38 43.34 -6.70
CA GLY A 301 9.95 43.62 -6.69
C GLY A 301 9.28 43.36 -8.04
N GLY A 302 7.95 43.37 -8.05
CA GLY A 302 7.14 43.11 -9.25
C GLY A 302 5.92 42.27 -8.94
N LEU A 303 5.20 41.84 -9.98
CA LEU A 303 4.00 41.00 -9.83
C LEU A 303 4.39 39.60 -9.32
N PRO A 304 3.87 39.16 -8.17
CA PRO A 304 4.10 37.80 -7.69
C PRO A 304 3.34 36.76 -8.52
N VAL A 305 3.89 35.56 -8.58
CA VAL A 305 3.35 34.42 -9.34
C VAL A 305 3.09 33.26 -8.39
N ARG A 306 1.92 32.63 -8.49
CA ARG A 306 1.55 31.48 -7.67
C ARG A 306 2.31 30.23 -8.14
N VAL A 307 2.76 29.41 -7.19
CA VAL A 307 3.52 28.17 -7.44
C VAL A 307 2.70 26.93 -7.11
N THR A 308 2.14 26.85 -5.90
CA THR A 308 1.33 25.70 -5.47
C THR A 308 -0.15 25.98 -5.65
N GLN A 309 -0.97 24.92 -5.75
CA GLN A 309 -2.43 25.04 -5.78
C GLN A 309 -3.12 24.03 -4.85
N THR A 310 -2.74 24.01 -3.57
CA THR A 310 -3.39 23.14 -2.58
C THR A 310 -4.52 23.87 -1.83
N ASP A 311 -5.44 23.10 -1.25
CA ASP A 311 -6.55 23.65 -0.46
C ASP A 311 -6.15 23.85 1.02
N ARG A 312 -4.86 23.82 1.37
CA ARG A 312 -4.35 23.75 2.76
C ARG A 312 -3.08 24.58 2.95
N PHE A 313 -2.15 24.08 3.74
CA PHE A 313 -0.92 24.77 4.07
C PHE A 313 0.22 24.21 3.22
N ASP A 314 0.82 25.09 2.42
CA ASP A 314 2.14 24.97 1.81
C ASP A 314 2.98 26.18 2.25
N GLY A 315 4.04 25.92 3.01
CA GLY A 315 4.93 26.99 3.44
C GLY A 315 6.30 26.58 3.93
N LEU A 316 7.05 27.53 4.46
CA LEU A 316 8.45 27.35 4.87
C LEU A 316 9.34 26.82 3.72
N PRO A 317 9.34 27.47 2.54
CA PRO A 317 10.10 27.01 1.39
C PRO A 317 11.61 27.23 1.56
N ALA A 318 12.41 26.27 1.10
CA ALA A 318 13.87 26.38 1.05
C ALA A 318 14.42 25.68 -0.20
N PHE A 319 15.26 26.39 -0.96
CA PHE A 319 15.94 25.80 -2.12
C PHE A 319 17.20 25.03 -1.71
N SER A 320 17.49 23.95 -2.44
CA SER A 320 18.80 23.31 -2.39
C SER A 320 19.90 24.26 -2.90
N PRO A 321 21.17 24.07 -2.50
CA PRO A 321 22.26 24.97 -2.89
C PRO A 321 22.49 25.07 -4.41
N ASP A 322 22.14 24.01 -5.15
CA ASP A 322 22.20 23.98 -6.62
C ASP A 322 20.98 24.62 -7.31
N GLY A 323 19.94 24.98 -6.55
CA GLY A 323 18.70 25.59 -7.04
C GLY A 323 17.75 24.62 -7.76
N GLN A 324 18.04 23.32 -7.77
CA GLN A 324 17.27 22.33 -8.54
C GLN A 324 16.20 21.61 -7.72
N THR A 325 16.24 21.69 -6.39
CA THR A 325 15.24 21.08 -5.51
C THR A 325 14.64 22.13 -4.60
N LEU A 326 13.31 22.09 -4.43
CA LEU A 326 12.60 22.85 -3.42
C LEU A 326 12.18 21.91 -2.29
N ALA A 327 12.48 22.29 -1.05
CA ALA A 327 11.89 21.73 0.15
C ALA A 327 10.80 22.68 0.68
N TRP A 328 9.68 22.14 1.15
CA TRP A 328 8.65 22.94 1.84
C TRP A 328 7.84 22.07 2.79
N THR A 329 7.24 22.70 3.80
CA THR A 329 6.27 22.06 4.69
C THR A 329 4.88 22.09 4.06
N SER A 330 4.23 20.95 3.98
CA SER A 330 2.89 20.82 3.41
C SER A 330 1.94 20.00 4.27
N GLN A 331 0.65 20.33 4.21
CA GLN A 331 -0.46 19.53 4.73
C GLN A 331 -1.16 18.70 3.65
N ARG A 332 -0.53 18.47 2.49
CA ARG A 332 -1.05 17.59 1.42
C ARG A 332 -1.09 16.09 1.78
N THR A 333 -0.82 15.74 3.04
CA THR A 333 -0.93 14.38 3.58
C THR A 333 -2.39 13.96 3.75
N THR A 334 -2.66 12.65 3.76
CA THR A 334 -4.02 12.12 3.99
C THR A 334 -4.58 12.46 5.37
N THR A 335 -3.71 12.67 6.36
CA THR A 335 -4.05 13.04 7.74
C THR A 335 -4.06 14.55 7.97
N SER A 336 -3.76 15.36 6.95
CA SER A 336 -3.58 16.82 7.04
C SER A 336 -2.50 17.27 8.05
N GLN A 337 -1.61 16.36 8.45
CA GLN A 337 -0.44 16.69 9.26
C GLN A 337 0.60 17.41 8.39
N SER A 338 1.21 18.45 8.96
CA SER A 338 2.33 19.17 8.35
C SER A 338 3.56 18.26 8.28
N GLN A 339 4.09 18.04 7.08
CA GLN A 339 5.29 17.25 6.82
C GLN A 339 6.16 17.95 5.78
N ILE A 340 7.45 17.62 5.71
CA ILE A 340 8.35 18.19 4.70
C ILE A 340 8.22 17.40 3.41
N PHE A 341 8.13 18.12 2.30
CA PHE A 341 8.11 17.61 0.94
C PHE A 341 9.31 18.14 0.16
N LEU A 342 9.75 17.35 -0.82
CA LEU A 342 10.74 17.71 -1.81
C LEU A 342 10.12 17.66 -3.20
N GLY A 343 10.53 18.57 -4.08
CA GLY A 343 10.13 18.60 -5.47
C GLY A 343 11.27 19.13 -6.34
N GLN A 344 11.38 18.58 -7.55
CA GLN A 344 12.32 19.06 -8.55
C GLN A 344 11.84 20.40 -9.08
N TRP A 345 12.69 21.41 -8.96
CA TRP A 345 12.39 22.80 -9.28
C TRP A 345 12.80 23.14 -10.72
N ASN A 346 11.87 23.76 -11.45
CA ASN A 346 12.11 24.25 -12.80
C ASN A 346 12.53 25.73 -12.79
N HIS A 347 13.83 25.96 -12.59
CA HIS A 347 14.40 27.31 -12.54
C HIS A 347 14.14 28.14 -13.82
N ASP A 348 14.28 27.51 -14.99
CA ASP A 348 14.10 28.19 -16.28
C ASP A 348 12.65 28.66 -16.47
N ALA A 349 11.68 27.81 -16.09
CA ALA A 349 10.27 28.21 -16.12
C ALA A 349 9.99 29.37 -15.16
N ALA A 350 10.55 29.35 -13.95
CA ALA A 350 10.41 30.44 -12.98
C ALA A 350 10.95 31.78 -13.53
N LEU A 351 12.16 31.79 -14.08
CA LEU A 351 12.74 32.98 -14.71
C LEU A 351 11.92 33.45 -15.90
N LYS A 352 11.48 32.53 -16.75
CA LYS A 352 10.66 32.84 -17.92
C LYS A 352 9.36 33.52 -17.49
N THR A 353 8.62 32.97 -16.52
CA THR A 353 7.35 33.55 -16.08
C THR A 353 7.51 34.89 -15.38
N LEU A 354 8.55 35.06 -14.56
CA LEU A 354 8.87 36.36 -13.95
C LEU A 354 9.25 37.41 -15.00
N LYS A 355 9.95 36.99 -16.07
CA LYS A 355 10.32 37.87 -17.18
C LYS A 355 9.14 38.19 -18.08
N GLU A 356 8.24 37.24 -18.37
CA GLU A 356 7.08 37.37 -19.27
C GLU A 356 5.97 38.34 -18.77
N GLY A 357 6.09 38.90 -17.56
CA GLY A 357 5.46 40.18 -17.18
C GLY A 357 6.02 41.40 -17.95
N ARG A 358 7.04 41.18 -18.79
CA ARG A 358 7.58 42.03 -19.86
C ARG A 358 7.86 41.15 -21.08
N ALA A 359 7.34 41.53 -22.23
CA ALA A 359 7.25 40.67 -23.40
C ALA A 359 8.60 40.26 -24.05
N GLU A 360 8.57 39.06 -24.65
CA GLU A 360 9.26 38.56 -25.87
C GLU A 360 10.54 37.66 -25.81
N THR A 361 10.26 36.34 -25.99
CA THR A 361 10.69 35.37 -27.04
C THR A 361 12.10 34.73 -27.14
N LYS A 362 12.06 33.39 -26.97
CA LYS A 362 12.48 32.25 -27.85
C LYS A 362 13.88 31.57 -27.81
N GLU A 363 13.80 30.22 -27.64
CA GLU A 363 14.51 29.06 -28.25
C GLU A 363 16.07 28.95 -28.10
N ASN A 364 16.75 27.81 -27.83
CA ASN A 364 16.51 26.42 -28.25
C ASN A 364 17.47 25.39 -27.55
N THR A 365 17.06 24.10 -27.60
CA THR A 365 17.84 22.83 -27.71
C THR A 365 18.80 22.34 -26.61
N PHE A 366 18.54 21.12 -26.10
CA PHE A 366 19.53 20.21 -25.50
C PHE A 366 19.59 18.87 -26.25
N THR A 367 20.80 18.38 -26.50
CA THR A 367 21.12 17.05 -27.01
C THR A 367 21.59 16.14 -25.87
N THR A 368 21.11 14.91 -25.83
CA THR A 368 21.53 13.89 -24.85
C THR A 368 22.48 12.89 -25.49
N ASN A 369 23.67 12.70 -24.90
CA ASN A 369 24.55 11.56 -25.18
C ASN A 369 24.37 10.50 -24.08
N LYS A 370 24.14 9.24 -24.50
CA LYS A 370 24.16 8.06 -23.61
C LYS A 370 25.57 7.48 -23.49
N PRO A 371 25.99 7.01 -22.29
CA PRO A 371 27.19 6.20 -22.16
C PRO A 371 26.89 4.68 -22.21
N SER A 372 27.93 3.94 -22.60
CA SER A 372 28.02 2.48 -22.74
C SER A 372 28.26 1.75 -21.41
N LYS A 373 27.71 0.52 -21.28
CA LYS A 373 27.81 -0.40 -20.12
C LYS A 373 29.25 -0.70 -19.67
N PRO A 374 29.52 -0.76 -18.34
CA PRO A 374 30.65 -1.48 -17.77
C PRO A 374 30.27 -2.89 -17.28
N ALA A 375 31.29 -3.68 -16.94
CA ALA A 375 31.20 -5.02 -16.37
C ALA A 375 30.47 -5.06 -15.01
N ARG A 376 29.90 -6.22 -14.68
CA ARG A 376 29.06 -6.50 -13.50
C ARG A 376 29.68 -5.92 -12.22
N ALA A 377 29.02 -4.94 -11.62
CA ALA A 377 29.48 -4.19 -10.46
C ALA A 377 28.80 -4.71 -9.18
N LEU A 378 29.40 -4.47 -8.01
CA LEU A 378 28.85 -4.81 -6.68
C LEU A 378 27.67 -3.89 -6.26
N GLU A 379 26.99 -3.29 -7.22
CA GLU A 379 25.86 -2.38 -7.04
C GLU A 379 24.59 -3.00 -7.62
N ILE A 380 23.43 -2.63 -7.10
CA ILE A 380 22.15 -3.04 -7.67
C ILE A 380 21.93 -2.27 -8.98
N LEU A 381 21.78 -2.99 -10.08
CA LEU A 381 21.67 -2.41 -11.42
C LEU A 381 20.40 -2.89 -12.14
N ALA A 382 19.68 -1.96 -12.78
CA ALA A 382 18.53 -2.26 -13.64
C ALA A 382 18.85 -3.29 -14.74
N ALA A 383 20.10 -3.36 -15.19
CA ALA A 383 20.55 -4.32 -16.19
C ALA A 383 20.59 -5.77 -15.67
N ASP A 384 21.08 -5.97 -14.45
CA ASP A 384 21.21 -7.31 -13.85
C ASP A 384 19.82 -7.84 -13.47
N MET A 385 18.95 -6.97 -12.95
CA MET A 385 17.53 -7.27 -12.74
C MET A 385 16.83 -7.74 -14.00
N ARG A 386 17.11 -7.08 -15.13
CA ARG A 386 16.57 -7.49 -16.44
C ARG A 386 17.04 -8.88 -16.84
N GLU A 387 18.30 -9.21 -16.63
CA GLU A 387 18.82 -10.55 -16.94
C GLU A 387 18.10 -11.64 -16.11
N HIS A 388 17.87 -11.40 -14.82
CA HIS A 388 17.11 -12.31 -13.96
C HIS A 388 15.65 -12.47 -14.41
N VAL A 389 14.96 -11.36 -14.70
CA VAL A 389 13.58 -11.38 -15.17
C VAL A 389 13.47 -12.11 -16.52
N GLU A 390 14.31 -11.74 -17.50
CA GLU A 390 14.28 -12.33 -18.84
C GLU A 390 14.57 -13.84 -18.80
N ALA A 391 15.41 -14.31 -17.88
CA ALA A 391 15.63 -15.73 -17.66
C ALA A 391 14.38 -16.42 -17.09
N LEU A 392 13.89 -15.96 -15.93
CA LEU A 392 12.78 -16.58 -15.19
C LEU A 392 11.47 -16.54 -15.98
N ALA A 393 11.19 -15.44 -16.68
CA ALA A 393 10.02 -15.23 -17.52
C ALA A 393 10.23 -15.67 -18.99
N SER A 394 11.22 -16.53 -19.26
CA SER A 394 11.40 -17.11 -20.60
C SER A 394 10.48 -18.32 -20.82
N PRO A 395 10.19 -18.67 -22.10
CA PRO A 395 9.45 -19.89 -22.42
C PRO A 395 10.06 -21.18 -21.84
N GLY A 396 11.37 -21.20 -21.57
CA GLY A 396 12.09 -22.36 -21.03
C GLY A 396 11.66 -22.79 -19.62
N PHE A 397 11.06 -21.87 -18.86
CA PHE A 397 10.53 -22.08 -17.51
C PHE A 397 9.02 -22.33 -17.49
N GLU A 398 8.38 -22.37 -18.66
CA GLU A 398 7.00 -22.86 -18.87
C GLU A 398 5.93 -22.22 -17.96
N GLY A 399 6.17 -21.00 -17.48
CA GLY A 399 5.28 -20.25 -16.59
C GLY A 399 5.26 -20.72 -15.14
N ARG A 400 6.22 -21.57 -14.74
CA ARG A 400 6.59 -21.84 -13.33
C ARG A 400 5.44 -22.27 -12.41
N MET A 401 4.42 -22.98 -12.90
CA MET A 401 3.37 -23.50 -12.03
C MET A 401 3.91 -24.45 -10.97
N THR A 402 3.46 -24.28 -9.73
CA THR A 402 3.83 -25.09 -8.56
C THR A 402 3.88 -26.58 -8.89
N GLY A 403 4.97 -27.25 -8.54
CA GLY A 403 5.14 -28.69 -8.75
C GLY A 403 5.25 -29.15 -10.22
N THR A 404 5.47 -28.23 -11.17
CA THR A 404 5.79 -28.57 -12.56
C THR A 404 7.29 -28.54 -12.83
N THR A 405 7.71 -29.07 -13.98
CA THR A 405 9.10 -28.95 -14.46
C THR A 405 9.55 -27.49 -14.57
N GLY A 406 8.64 -26.57 -14.89
CA GLY A 406 8.90 -25.14 -14.97
C GLY A 406 9.31 -24.54 -13.62
N GLU A 407 8.56 -24.85 -12.56
CA GLU A 407 8.87 -24.43 -11.19
C GLU A 407 10.17 -25.06 -10.69
N GLN A 408 10.42 -26.34 -11.03
CA GLN A 408 11.69 -26.99 -10.69
C GLN A 408 12.89 -26.29 -11.35
N LYS A 409 12.79 -25.85 -12.61
CA LYS A 409 13.85 -25.06 -13.24
C LYS A 409 14.04 -23.71 -12.54
N ALA A 410 12.94 -23.02 -12.20
CA ALA A 410 12.99 -21.70 -11.54
C ALA A 410 13.65 -21.78 -10.16
N THR A 411 13.21 -22.73 -9.35
CA THR A 411 13.77 -22.96 -8.01
C THR A 411 15.22 -23.43 -8.07
N GLN A 412 15.60 -24.20 -9.10
CA GLN A 412 17.00 -24.56 -9.34
C GLN A 412 17.85 -23.33 -9.70
N TYR A 413 17.36 -22.46 -10.57
CA TYR A 413 18.03 -21.21 -10.94
C TYR A 413 18.30 -20.33 -9.72
N VAL A 414 17.29 -20.11 -8.86
CA VAL A 414 17.45 -19.34 -7.61
C VAL A 414 18.49 -19.99 -6.68
N ALA A 415 18.45 -21.32 -6.52
CA ALA A 415 19.42 -22.03 -5.70
C ALA A 415 20.87 -21.96 -6.25
N GLU A 416 21.02 -21.88 -7.58
CA GLU A 416 22.32 -21.68 -8.23
C GLU A 416 22.86 -20.27 -8.01
N GLU A 417 22.02 -19.24 -8.10
CA GLU A 417 22.41 -17.87 -7.77
C GLU A 417 22.77 -17.73 -6.28
N PHE A 418 21.97 -18.27 -5.36
CA PHE A 418 22.33 -18.29 -3.93
C PHE A 418 23.66 -18.98 -3.66
N ARG A 419 23.93 -20.10 -4.34
CA ARG A 419 25.22 -20.80 -4.27
C ARG A 419 26.36 -19.98 -4.84
N ARG A 420 26.16 -19.30 -5.97
CA ARG A 420 27.15 -18.40 -6.59
C ARG A 420 27.55 -17.28 -5.64
N LEU A 421 26.58 -16.73 -4.90
CA LEU A 421 26.78 -15.68 -3.90
C LEU A 421 27.43 -16.19 -2.59
N GLY A 422 27.53 -17.51 -2.40
CA GLY A 422 28.11 -18.12 -1.21
C GLY A 422 27.19 -18.09 0.01
N LEU A 423 25.87 -18.01 -0.20
CA LEU A 423 24.90 -18.18 0.89
C LEU A 423 24.94 -19.63 1.41
N GLU A 424 24.53 -19.85 2.66
CA GLU A 424 24.42 -21.20 3.22
C GLU A 424 23.03 -21.80 2.94
N PRO A 425 22.93 -23.08 2.56
CA PRO A 425 21.65 -23.74 2.35
C PRO A 425 20.87 -23.90 3.67
N ALA A 426 19.59 -23.53 3.68
CA ALA A 426 18.71 -23.62 4.87
C ALA A 426 17.45 -24.48 4.67
N GLY A 427 17.41 -25.26 3.59
CA GLY A 427 16.39 -26.28 3.34
C GLY A 427 16.72 -27.62 4.01
N GLN A 428 15.98 -28.65 3.60
CA GLN A 428 16.12 -30.00 4.17
C GLN A 428 17.48 -30.61 3.80
N ASN A 429 18.06 -31.39 4.72
CA ASN A 429 19.33 -32.11 4.52
C ASN A 429 20.49 -31.23 4.04
N SER A 430 20.58 -29.99 4.54
CA SER A 430 21.58 -28.99 4.13
C SER A 430 21.56 -28.69 2.63
N THR A 431 20.38 -28.78 2.00
CA THR A 431 20.14 -28.31 0.62
C THR A 431 19.44 -26.95 0.65
N TYR A 432 19.35 -26.26 -0.48
CA TYR A 432 18.55 -25.04 -0.57
C TYR A 432 17.04 -25.30 -0.60
N PHE A 433 16.61 -26.56 -0.71
CA PHE A 433 15.23 -26.87 -1.04
C PHE A 433 14.44 -27.28 0.20
N GLN A 434 13.25 -26.70 0.35
CA GLN A 434 12.23 -27.19 1.28
C GLN A 434 11.01 -27.64 0.48
N GLN A 435 10.83 -28.95 0.39
CA GLN A 435 9.71 -29.57 -0.31
C GLN A 435 8.48 -29.73 0.59
N PHE A 436 7.30 -29.57 -0.01
CA PHE A 436 6.01 -29.82 0.62
C PHE A 436 5.05 -30.45 -0.40
N ASN A 437 4.09 -31.25 0.07
CA ASN A 437 3.09 -31.88 -0.79
C ASN A 437 1.79 -31.09 -0.77
N PHE A 438 1.16 -30.94 -1.93
CA PHE A 438 -0.13 -30.28 -2.07
C PHE A 438 -1.01 -31.02 -3.09
N THR A 439 -2.30 -30.75 -3.05
CA THR A 439 -3.23 -31.24 -4.06
C THR A 439 -3.21 -30.28 -5.26
N ALA A 440 -2.76 -30.74 -6.43
CA ALA A 440 -2.63 -29.90 -7.63
C ALA A 440 -3.83 -29.98 -8.58
N GLY A 441 -4.66 -31.01 -8.40
CA GLY A 441 -5.72 -31.34 -9.34
C GLY A 441 -6.64 -32.42 -8.80
N MET A 442 -7.72 -32.67 -9.53
CA MET A 442 -8.59 -33.82 -9.33
C MET A 442 -8.57 -34.66 -10.61
N GLU A 443 -8.49 -35.97 -10.48
CA GLU A 443 -8.62 -36.91 -11.59
C GLU A 443 -9.96 -37.66 -11.45
N ILE A 444 -10.69 -37.80 -12.54
CA ILE A 444 -11.88 -38.67 -12.58
C ILE A 444 -11.40 -40.09 -12.86
N GLU A 445 -11.59 -40.97 -11.89
CA GLU A 445 -11.23 -42.38 -12.04
C GLU A 445 -12.09 -43.06 -13.10
N LYS A 446 -11.52 -44.08 -13.76
CA LYS A 446 -12.22 -44.86 -14.81
C LYS A 446 -13.45 -45.61 -14.29
N SER A 447 -13.55 -45.80 -12.98
CA SER A 447 -14.72 -46.37 -12.31
C SER A 447 -15.92 -45.41 -12.25
N SER A 448 -15.70 -44.11 -12.50
CA SER A 448 -16.78 -43.13 -12.58
C SER A 448 -17.66 -43.43 -13.79
N THR A 449 -18.91 -43.82 -13.53
CA THR A 449 -19.86 -44.23 -14.56
C THR A 449 -21.23 -43.63 -14.30
N LEU A 450 -22.00 -43.40 -15.38
CA LEU A 450 -23.34 -42.87 -15.32
C LEU A 450 -24.28 -43.87 -16.01
N LYS A 451 -25.29 -44.33 -15.28
CA LYS A 451 -26.34 -45.21 -15.81
C LYS A 451 -27.64 -44.42 -15.92
N LEU A 452 -28.29 -44.54 -17.08
CA LEU A 452 -29.59 -43.93 -17.37
C LEU A 452 -30.62 -45.02 -17.63
N ASP A 453 -31.82 -44.83 -17.10
CA ASP A 453 -33.01 -45.59 -17.45
C ASP A 453 -34.11 -44.65 -17.96
N GLY A 454 -34.96 -45.13 -18.87
CA GLY A 454 -35.97 -44.31 -19.54
C GLY A 454 -36.45 -44.90 -20.88
N PRO A 455 -37.04 -44.07 -21.77
CA PRO A 455 -37.61 -44.56 -23.02
C PRO A 455 -36.58 -45.26 -23.94
N ARG A 456 -36.80 -46.56 -24.23
CA ARG A 456 -35.89 -47.41 -25.03
C ARG A 456 -35.35 -46.80 -26.33
N LYS A 457 -36.15 -45.99 -27.04
CA LYS A 457 -35.73 -45.32 -28.30
C LYS A 457 -34.75 -44.17 -28.06
N ALA A 458 -34.85 -43.48 -26.92
CA ALA A 458 -33.94 -42.41 -26.54
C ALA A 458 -32.64 -42.99 -25.95
N LEU A 459 -32.73 -44.04 -25.11
CA LEU A 459 -31.56 -44.75 -24.58
C LEU A 459 -30.64 -45.31 -25.68
N ARG A 460 -31.17 -45.73 -26.84
CA ARG A 460 -30.35 -46.16 -27.98
C ARG A 460 -29.48 -45.05 -28.60
N LYS A 461 -29.81 -43.78 -28.32
CA LYS A 461 -29.07 -42.62 -28.81
C LYS A 461 -28.12 -42.05 -27.75
N ILE A 462 -28.21 -42.52 -26.50
CA ILE A 462 -27.44 -41.99 -25.38
C ILE A 462 -26.44 -43.07 -24.95
N ASN A 463 -25.15 -42.79 -25.13
CA ASN A 463 -24.06 -43.60 -24.60
C ASN A 463 -23.10 -42.67 -23.83
N PRO A 464 -23.38 -42.38 -22.55
CA PRO A 464 -22.76 -41.26 -21.85
C PRO A 464 -21.27 -41.50 -21.61
N LYS A 465 -20.42 -40.76 -22.34
CA LYS A 465 -18.97 -40.81 -22.19
C LYS A 465 -18.48 -39.72 -21.24
N THR A 466 -17.73 -40.14 -20.24
CA THR A 466 -17.06 -39.24 -19.30
C THR A 466 -16.11 -38.28 -20.05
N ASN A 467 -16.08 -37.00 -19.65
CA ASN A 467 -15.35 -35.90 -20.29
C ASN A 467 -15.80 -35.50 -21.71
N THR A 468 -16.81 -36.16 -22.29
CA THR A 468 -17.40 -35.77 -23.58
C THR A 468 -18.84 -35.33 -23.41
N ASP A 469 -19.68 -36.19 -22.82
CA ASP A 469 -21.11 -35.94 -22.63
C ASP A 469 -21.42 -35.48 -21.21
N TRP A 470 -20.63 -35.95 -20.24
CA TRP A 470 -20.79 -35.62 -18.82
C TRP A 470 -19.48 -35.69 -18.05
N ARG A 471 -19.42 -35.04 -16.89
CA ARG A 471 -18.38 -35.28 -15.85
C ARG A 471 -18.81 -34.75 -14.49
N PRO A 472 -18.37 -35.36 -13.36
CA PRO A 472 -18.53 -34.78 -12.03
C PRO A 472 -17.80 -33.43 -11.91
N VAL A 473 -18.31 -32.55 -11.05
CA VAL A 473 -17.57 -31.34 -10.63
C VAL A 473 -16.53 -31.70 -9.56
N THR A 474 -15.47 -30.90 -9.41
CA THR A 474 -14.31 -31.22 -8.55
C THR A 474 -14.63 -31.41 -7.07
N TRP A 475 -15.70 -30.78 -6.61
CA TRP A 475 -16.20 -30.85 -5.25
C TRP A 475 -17.42 -31.77 -5.11
N SER A 476 -17.76 -32.60 -6.10
CA SER A 476 -18.87 -33.56 -6.01
C SER A 476 -18.65 -34.56 -4.87
N ALA A 477 -19.73 -34.98 -4.19
CA ALA A 477 -19.68 -36.17 -3.35
C ALA A 477 -19.25 -37.40 -4.18
N THR A 478 -18.45 -38.27 -3.58
CA THR A 478 -17.99 -39.54 -4.17
C THR A 478 -18.85 -40.72 -3.70
N GLY A 479 -18.84 -41.81 -4.47
CA GLY A 479 -19.60 -43.04 -4.20
C GLY A 479 -20.70 -43.34 -5.22
N GLU A 480 -21.42 -44.44 -4.99
CA GLU A 480 -22.56 -44.85 -5.80
C GLU A 480 -23.85 -44.19 -5.32
N THR A 481 -24.65 -43.71 -6.27
CA THR A 481 -25.99 -43.19 -6.01
C THR A 481 -27.06 -44.17 -6.50
N PRO A 482 -28.20 -44.28 -5.79
CA PRO A 482 -29.30 -45.12 -6.26
C PRO A 482 -29.93 -44.55 -7.54
N LEU A 483 -30.51 -45.44 -8.36
CA LEU A 483 -31.26 -45.03 -9.55
C LEU A 483 -32.51 -44.25 -9.13
N LYS A 484 -32.56 -42.96 -9.43
CA LYS A 484 -33.64 -42.04 -9.03
C LYS A 484 -34.10 -41.18 -10.20
N GLN A 485 -35.35 -40.74 -10.16
CA GLN A 485 -35.96 -39.93 -11.21
C GLN A 485 -35.26 -38.57 -11.36
N VAL A 486 -35.09 -38.14 -12.61
CA VAL A 486 -34.58 -36.81 -12.98
C VAL A 486 -35.72 -35.82 -13.10
N VAL A 487 -35.58 -34.64 -12.52
CA VAL A 487 -36.54 -33.53 -12.57
C VAL A 487 -35.87 -32.25 -13.10
N TRP A 488 -36.61 -31.42 -13.83
CA TRP A 488 -36.14 -30.11 -14.29
C TRP A 488 -36.45 -29.04 -13.25
N GLY A 489 -35.40 -28.39 -12.73
CA GLY A 489 -35.44 -27.40 -11.65
C GLY A 489 -34.99 -25.99 -12.08
N ASN A 490 -35.18 -25.62 -13.35
CA ASN A 490 -34.91 -24.28 -13.88
C ASN A 490 -33.47 -23.80 -13.61
N TYR A 491 -33.28 -22.57 -13.10
CA TYR A 491 -31.96 -22.05 -12.71
C TYR A 491 -31.44 -22.61 -11.38
N GLY A 492 -32.27 -23.33 -10.61
CA GLY A 492 -31.89 -23.90 -9.31
C GLY A 492 -31.66 -22.86 -8.21
N ILE A 493 -32.09 -21.62 -8.41
CA ILE A 493 -31.92 -20.49 -7.49
C ILE A 493 -33.09 -20.45 -6.50
N VAL A 494 -32.76 -20.23 -5.22
CA VAL A 494 -33.71 -19.86 -4.16
C VAL A 494 -33.19 -18.58 -3.51
N ALA A 495 -33.85 -17.45 -3.81
CA ALA A 495 -33.51 -16.13 -3.32
C ALA A 495 -34.70 -15.55 -2.53
N PRO A 496 -34.51 -15.12 -1.26
CA PRO A 496 -35.55 -14.53 -0.45
C PRO A 496 -35.91 -13.11 -0.93
N GLU A 497 -37.10 -12.64 -0.55
CA GLU A 497 -37.52 -11.25 -0.74
C GLU A 497 -36.51 -10.29 -0.08
N ALA A 498 -35.92 -9.39 -0.88
CA ALA A 498 -35.01 -8.37 -0.37
C ALA A 498 -34.87 -7.19 -1.35
N ASN A 499 -34.65 -6.00 -0.80
CA ASN A 499 -34.37 -4.78 -1.58
C ASN A 499 -35.44 -4.45 -2.64
N GLY A 500 -36.71 -4.79 -2.37
CA GLY A 500 -37.83 -4.55 -3.28
C GLY A 500 -38.04 -5.61 -4.37
N PHE A 501 -37.24 -6.67 -4.39
CA PHE A 501 -37.46 -7.84 -5.25
C PHE A 501 -38.24 -8.91 -4.49
N SER A 502 -39.25 -9.51 -5.14
CA SER A 502 -40.00 -10.65 -4.63
C SER A 502 -39.12 -11.89 -4.49
N GLU A 503 -39.55 -12.84 -3.67
CA GLU A 503 -38.92 -14.15 -3.59
C GLU A 503 -38.85 -14.85 -4.97
N TYR A 504 -37.71 -15.49 -5.24
CA TYR A 504 -37.48 -16.32 -6.41
C TYR A 504 -37.13 -17.74 -5.96
N ASP A 505 -38.04 -18.70 -6.10
CA ASP A 505 -37.77 -20.12 -5.83
C ASP A 505 -37.97 -20.95 -7.10
N SER A 506 -36.88 -21.54 -7.61
CA SER A 506 -36.89 -22.38 -8.82
C SER A 506 -37.65 -23.70 -8.65
N PHE A 507 -38.02 -24.07 -7.43
CA PHE A 507 -38.62 -25.35 -7.05
C PHE A 507 -40.07 -25.22 -6.59
N VAL A 508 -40.71 -24.07 -6.82
CA VAL A 508 -42.14 -23.88 -6.52
C VAL A 508 -42.95 -24.99 -7.19
N HIS A 509 -43.69 -25.75 -6.38
CA HIS A 509 -44.49 -26.92 -6.78
C HIS A 509 -43.72 -28.06 -7.47
N LEU A 510 -42.40 -28.13 -7.32
CA LEU A 510 -41.57 -29.25 -7.76
C LEU A 510 -41.07 -30.05 -6.56
N ASP A 511 -41.41 -31.34 -6.50
CA ASP A 511 -40.80 -32.26 -5.52
C ASP A 511 -39.39 -32.65 -5.97
N VAL A 512 -38.40 -32.23 -5.17
CA VAL A 512 -36.97 -32.49 -5.40
C VAL A 512 -36.41 -33.57 -4.47
N LYS A 513 -37.20 -34.02 -3.48
CA LYS A 513 -36.73 -35.00 -2.49
C LYS A 513 -36.53 -36.37 -3.13
N ASP A 514 -35.39 -36.99 -2.87
CA ASP A 514 -35.01 -38.29 -3.46
C ASP A 514 -34.97 -38.29 -5.00
N LYS A 515 -34.63 -37.14 -5.62
CA LYS A 515 -34.52 -36.95 -7.08
C LYS A 515 -33.15 -36.44 -7.50
N TRP A 516 -32.81 -36.65 -8.77
CA TRP A 516 -31.75 -35.90 -9.44
C TRP A 516 -32.36 -34.62 -10.05
N VAL A 517 -31.81 -33.46 -9.71
CA VAL A 517 -32.36 -32.17 -10.16
C VAL A 517 -31.46 -31.55 -11.22
N MET A 518 -32.01 -31.36 -12.42
CA MET A 518 -31.34 -30.69 -13.52
C MET A 518 -31.55 -29.18 -13.46
N VAL A 519 -30.46 -28.41 -13.47
CA VAL A 519 -30.46 -26.95 -13.34
C VAL A 519 -29.53 -26.29 -14.35
N LEU A 520 -29.87 -25.08 -14.76
CA LEU A 520 -28.98 -24.22 -15.56
C LEU A 520 -27.82 -23.70 -14.70
N ARG A 521 -26.63 -23.64 -15.29
CA ARG A 521 -25.36 -23.27 -14.64
C ARG A 521 -25.41 -21.86 -14.06
N TYR A 522 -25.93 -20.90 -14.83
CA TYR A 522 -25.85 -19.46 -14.53
C TYR A 522 -27.12 -18.93 -13.84
N MET A 523 -27.53 -17.73 -14.21
CA MET A 523 -28.74 -17.04 -13.76
C MET A 523 -29.42 -16.40 -14.98
N PRO A 524 -30.67 -15.94 -14.88
CA PRO A 524 -31.36 -15.25 -15.96
C PRO A 524 -30.51 -14.11 -16.55
N GLU A 525 -30.47 -13.98 -17.87
CA GLU A 525 -29.59 -13.03 -18.55
C GLU A 525 -30.25 -11.71 -18.95
N GLU A 526 -31.58 -11.70 -19.15
CA GLU A 526 -32.40 -10.57 -19.61
C GLU A 526 -33.07 -9.81 -18.45
N ILE A 527 -32.35 -9.71 -17.33
CA ILE A 527 -32.79 -9.02 -16.11
C ILE A 527 -32.03 -7.71 -15.89
N SER A 528 -32.62 -6.79 -15.14
CA SER A 528 -31.98 -5.52 -14.77
C SER A 528 -30.65 -5.72 -14.02
N PRO A 529 -29.69 -4.79 -14.12
CA PRO A 529 -28.42 -4.86 -13.37
C PRO A 529 -28.62 -5.04 -11.86
N GLU A 530 -29.62 -4.38 -11.29
CA GLU A 530 -29.96 -4.45 -9.86
C GLU A 530 -30.47 -5.84 -9.48
N TYR A 531 -31.36 -6.42 -10.31
CA TYR A 531 -31.87 -7.76 -10.07
C TYR A 531 -30.80 -8.83 -10.30
N ARG A 532 -29.91 -8.63 -11.29
CA ARG A 532 -28.72 -9.47 -11.50
C ARG A 532 -27.80 -9.45 -10.28
N GLN A 533 -27.57 -8.29 -9.69
CA GLN A 533 -26.77 -8.16 -8.46
C GLN A 533 -27.45 -8.84 -7.26
N HIS A 534 -28.78 -8.85 -7.20
CA HIS A 534 -29.52 -9.59 -6.19
C HIS A 534 -29.40 -11.11 -6.39
N LEU A 535 -29.61 -11.63 -7.60
CA LEU A 535 -29.57 -13.07 -7.89
C LEU A 535 -28.15 -13.65 -7.93
N SER A 536 -27.12 -12.85 -8.24
CA SER A 536 -25.73 -13.33 -8.36
C SER A 536 -25.21 -14.04 -7.11
N ARG A 537 -25.73 -13.66 -5.95
CA ARG A 537 -25.35 -14.24 -4.64
C ARG A 537 -25.90 -15.65 -4.43
N TYR A 538 -27.03 -15.95 -5.07
CA TYR A 538 -27.75 -17.22 -4.95
C TYR A 538 -27.56 -18.13 -6.17
N SER A 539 -26.81 -17.68 -7.18
CA SER A 539 -26.61 -18.39 -8.44
C SER A 539 -25.33 -19.22 -8.52
N SER A 540 -24.48 -19.18 -7.48
CA SER A 540 -23.30 -20.04 -7.43
C SER A 540 -23.69 -21.51 -7.42
N LEU A 541 -22.91 -22.36 -8.10
CA LEU A 541 -23.21 -23.79 -8.16
C LEU A 541 -23.18 -24.46 -6.78
N ARG A 542 -22.32 -23.97 -5.87
CA ARG A 542 -22.28 -24.47 -4.50
C ARG A 542 -23.54 -24.09 -3.72
N TYR A 543 -24.03 -22.86 -3.86
CA TYR A 543 -25.27 -22.45 -3.20
C TYR A 543 -26.47 -23.27 -3.70
N LYS A 544 -26.55 -23.53 -5.01
CA LYS A 544 -27.56 -24.42 -5.61
C LYS A 544 -27.49 -25.84 -5.06
N ALA A 545 -26.28 -26.40 -5.00
CA ALA A 545 -26.05 -27.75 -4.44
C ALA A 545 -26.41 -27.82 -2.95
N MET A 546 -26.03 -26.83 -2.16
CA MET A 546 -26.38 -26.70 -0.74
C MET A 546 -27.90 -26.65 -0.55
N THR A 547 -28.59 -25.82 -1.34
CA THR A 547 -30.06 -25.70 -1.29
C THR A 547 -30.75 -27.03 -1.63
N LEU A 548 -30.27 -27.73 -2.66
CA LEU A 548 -30.81 -29.03 -3.07
C LEU A 548 -30.53 -30.13 -2.04
N ARG A 549 -29.34 -30.12 -1.43
CA ARG A 549 -28.99 -30.99 -0.30
C ARG A 549 -29.98 -30.80 0.85
N ASP A 550 -30.21 -29.55 1.25
CA ASP A 550 -31.08 -29.22 2.38
C ASP A 550 -32.55 -29.57 2.08
N LYS A 551 -32.98 -29.53 0.81
CA LYS A 551 -34.29 -30.02 0.34
C LYS A 551 -34.35 -31.55 0.13
N GLY A 552 -33.26 -32.28 0.36
CA GLY A 552 -33.21 -33.75 0.33
C GLY A 552 -33.06 -34.37 -1.06
N ALA A 553 -32.45 -33.66 -2.02
CA ALA A 553 -32.16 -34.20 -3.34
C ALA A 553 -31.11 -35.33 -3.29
N THR A 554 -31.16 -36.26 -4.25
CA THR A 554 -30.16 -37.33 -4.44
C THR A 554 -28.91 -36.82 -5.18
N GLY A 555 -29.06 -35.84 -6.06
CA GLY A 555 -27.94 -35.24 -6.78
C GLY A 555 -28.37 -34.08 -7.67
N MET A 556 -27.38 -33.33 -8.17
CA MET A 556 -27.59 -32.19 -9.07
C MET A 556 -26.95 -32.44 -10.44
N ILE A 557 -27.68 -32.13 -11.51
CA ILE A 557 -27.21 -32.15 -12.90
C ILE A 557 -27.11 -30.70 -13.38
N VAL A 558 -25.92 -30.25 -13.73
CA VAL A 558 -25.68 -28.90 -14.22
C VAL A 558 -25.57 -28.90 -15.74
N VAL A 559 -26.33 -28.03 -16.40
CA VAL A 559 -26.27 -27.79 -17.84
C VAL A 559 -25.97 -26.32 -18.10
N SER A 560 -25.11 -26.00 -19.07
CA SER A 560 -24.70 -24.61 -19.31
C SER A 560 -25.80 -23.76 -19.93
N GLY A 561 -26.59 -24.34 -20.85
CA GLY A 561 -27.69 -23.66 -21.51
C GLY A 561 -27.25 -23.09 -22.88
N PRO A 562 -28.04 -23.32 -23.95
CA PRO A 562 -27.68 -22.89 -25.31
C PRO A 562 -27.47 -21.38 -25.49
N GLN A 563 -28.03 -20.54 -24.60
CA GLN A 563 -27.89 -19.07 -24.70
C GLN A 563 -26.65 -18.54 -23.99
N SER A 564 -25.97 -19.34 -23.15
CA SER A 564 -24.84 -18.90 -22.33
C SER A 564 -23.56 -18.54 -23.10
N GLY A 565 -23.50 -18.87 -24.41
CA GLY A 565 -22.34 -18.62 -25.26
C GLY A 565 -21.08 -19.42 -24.92
N VAL A 566 -21.12 -20.34 -23.94
CA VAL A 566 -19.94 -21.13 -23.56
C VAL A 566 -19.63 -22.22 -24.58
N LYS A 567 -18.37 -22.28 -25.01
CA LYS A 567 -17.88 -23.34 -25.92
C LYS A 567 -17.61 -24.65 -25.18
N GLU A 568 -17.06 -24.56 -23.97
CA GLU A 568 -16.83 -25.72 -23.09
C GLU A 568 -17.98 -25.86 -22.10
N GLN A 569 -18.97 -26.66 -22.48
CA GLN A 569 -20.22 -26.82 -21.73
C GLN A 569 -20.04 -27.57 -20.41
N LEU A 570 -19.11 -28.54 -20.36
CA LEU A 570 -18.80 -29.29 -19.15
C LEU A 570 -17.92 -28.45 -18.22
N ILE A 571 -18.21 -28.46 -16.92
CA ILE A 571 -17.45 -27.68 -15.93
C ILE A 571 -16.02 -28.23 -15.82
N PRO A 572 -14.96 -27.41 -15.93
CA PRO A 572 -13.58 -27.89 -15.89
C PRO A 572 -13.22 -28.47 -14.53
N ILE A 573 -12.24 -29.38 -14.55
CA ILE A 573 -11.74 -30.04 -13.34
C ILE A 573 -10.56 -29.23 -12.82
N GLN A 574 -10.85 -28.24 -11.98
CA GLN A 574 -9.83 -27.39 -11.34
C GLN A 574 -9.84 -27.62 -9.83
N PHE A 575 -8.65 -27.80 -9.25
CA PHE A 575 -8.48 -27.81 -7.80
C PHE A 575 -8.61 -26.39 -7.27
N ASP A 576 -9.31 -26.27 -6.15
CA ASP A 576 -9.51 -25.03 -5.40
C ASP A 576 -9.08 -25.36 -3.96
N ALA A 577 -8.04 -24.69 -3.45
CA ALA A 577 -7.45 -24.99 -2.15
C ALA A 577 -8.43 -24.83 -0.98
N SER A 578 -9.52 -24.09 -1.19
CA SER A 578 -10.62 -23.94 -0.23
C SER A 578 -11.77 -24.93 -0.43
N ALA A 579 -11.68 -25.83 -1.42
CA ALA A 579 -12.68 -26.82 -1.77
C ALA A 579 -12.60 -28.09 -0.91
N SER A 580 -13.37 -28.13 0.16
CA SER A 580 -13.82 -29.40 0.75
C SER A 580 -14.82 -30.10 -0.18
N ALA A 581 -14.90 -31.43 -0.15
CA ALA A 581 -15.93 -32.17 -0.86
C ALA A 581 -17.34 -31.78 -0.39
N ALA A 582 -18.28 -31.59 -1.31
CA ALA A 582 -19.70 -31.43 -0.99
C ALA A 582 -20.30 -32.79 -0.61
N SER A 583 -21.36 -32.77 0.19
CA SER A 583 -22.14 -33.94 0.56
C SER A 583 -23.21 -34.34 -0.46
N LEU A 584 -23.39 -33.56 -1.53
CA LEU A 584 -24.30 -33.87 -2.64
C LEU A 584 -23.52 -34.30 -3.90
N PRO A 585 -23.90 -35.42 -4.56
CA PRO A 585 -23.39 -35.78 -5.88
C PRO A 585 -23.77 -34.73 -6.93
N VAL A 586 -22.78 -34.18 -7.64
CA VAL A 586 -23.00 -33.14 -8.65
C VAL A 586 -22.25 -33.46 -9.94
N ILE A 587 -22.98 -33.51 -11.05
CA ILE A 587 -22.43 -33.72 -12.39
C ILE A 587 -22.76 -32.56 -13.31
N SER A 588 -21.89 -32.30 -14.28
CA SER A 588 -22.17 -31.45 -15.43
C SER A 588 -22.41 -32.31 -16.66
N VAL A 589 -23.32 -31.87 -17.53
CA VAL A 589 -23.66 -32.52 -18.81
C VAL A 589 -23.64 -31.50 -19.94
N THR A 590 -23.45 -31.97 -21.17
CA THR A 590 -23.57 -31.13 -22.37
C THR A 590 -25.02 -30.72 -22.62
N ASP A 591 -25.21 -29.61 -23.36
CA ASP A 591 -26.55 -29.17 -23.76
C ASP A 591 -27.23 -30.23 -24.63
N GLU A 592 -26.46 -30.97 -25.44
CA GLU A 592 -26.96 -32.09 -26.24
C GLU A 592 -27.51 -33.23 -25.36
N MET A 593 -26.78 -33.61 -24.31
CA MET A 593 -27.23 -34.64 -23.37
C MET A 593 -28.46 -34.18 -22.58
N ALA A 594 -28.50 -32.93 -22.14
CA ALA A 594 -29.67 -32.35 -21.47
C ALA A 594 -30.89 -32.29 -22.40
N GLU A 595 -30.73 -31.89 -23.66
CA GLU A 595 -31.80 -31.87 -24.67
C GLU A 595 -32.40 -33.27 -24.86
N LEU A 596 -31.58 -34.33 -24.87
CA LEU A 596 -32.07 -35.71 -24.98
C LEU A 596 -32.88 -36.16 -23.76
N LEU A 597 -32.54 -35.68 -22.56
CA LEU A 597 -33.26 -35.98 -21.33
C LEU A 597 -34.60 -35.20 -21.23
N LEU A 598 -34.66 -34.00 -21.79
CA LEU A 598 -35.84 -33.11 -21.76
C LEU A 598 -36.77 -33.30 -22.97
N CYS A 599 -36.26 -33.78 -24.10
CA CYS A 599 -37.00 -33.99 -25.34
C CYS A 599 -36.68 -35.37 -26.00
N PRO A 600 -37.10 -36.50 -25.38
CA PRO A 600 -36.77 -37.84 -25.90
C PRO A 600 -37.47 -38.23 -27.21
N LYS A 601 -38.58 -37.56 -27.58
CA LYS A 601 -39.34 -37.78 -28.83
C LYS A 601 -39.95 -36.45 -29.32
N ARG A 602 -40.00 -36.22 -30.63
CA ARG A 602 -40.78 -35.10 -31.21
C ARG A 602 -42.28 -35.33 -30.95
N GLY A 603 -42.93 -34.44 -30.20
CA GLY A 603 -44.33 -34.56 -29.77
C GLY A 603 -44.68 -33.61 -28.61
N LYS A 604 -45.89 -33.76 -28.02
CA LYS A 604 -46.38 -32.87 -26.94
C LYS A 604 -45.55 -32.91 -25.65
N ASP A 605 -44.78 -33.98 -25.42
CA ASP A 605 -43.94 -34.16 -24.23
C ASP A 605 -42.49 -33.65 -24.42
N CYS A 606 -42.15 -33.12 -25.60
CA CYS A 606 -40.85 -32.52 -25.87
C CYS A 606 -40.78 -31.09 -25.33
N LYS A 607 -39.80 -30.83 -24.47
CA LYS A 607 -39.50 -29.47 -23.98
C LYS A 607 -38.07 -29.10 -24.36
N PRO A 608 -37.85 -28.42 -25.50
CA PRO A 608 -36.50 -28.06 -25.95
C PRO A 608 -35.80 -27.16 -24.94
N LEU A 609 -34.53 -27.46 -24.62
CA LEU A 609 -33.73 -26.77 -23.62
C LEU A 609 -33.63 -25.26 -23.93
N LYS A 610 -33.42 -24.90 -25.20
CA LYS A 610 -33.35 -23.49 -25.63
C LYS A 610 -34.65 -22.75 -25.28
N LYS A 611 -35.81 -23.35 -25.56
CA LYS A 611 -37.11 -22.72 -25.27
C LYS A 611 -37.37 -22.60 -23.77
N LEU A 612 -36.94 -23.59 -22.98
CA LEU A 612 -37.02 -23.52 -21.52
C LEU A 612 -36.16 -22.38 -20.98
N GLN A 613 -34.93 -22.21 -21.50
CA GLN A 613 -34.05 -21.12 -21.11
C GLN A 613 -34.62 -19.74 -21.50
N GLU A 614 -35.13 -19.58 -22.73
CA GLU A 614 -35.80 -18.36 -23.20
C GLU A 614 -36.95 -17.93 -22.26
N THR A 615 -37.71 -18.87 -21.70
CA THR A 615 -38.80 -18.57 -20.75
C THR A 615 -38.33 -18.23 -19.34
N LEU A 616 -37.04 -18.41 -19.03
CA LEU A 616 -36.45 -18.18 -17.71
C LEU A 616 -35.57 -16.92 -17.69
N ASP A 617 -35.05 -16.48 -18.84
CA ASP A 617 -34.03 -15.43 -18.92
C ASP A 617 -34.56 -14.03 -18.57
N ASP A 618 -35.86 -13.81 -18.64
CA ASP A 618 -36.53 -12.58 -18.17
C ASP A 618 -36.63 -12.49 -16.63
N GLY A 619 -36.19 -13.53 -15.91
CA GLY A 619 -36.25 -13.60 -14.45
C GLY A 619 -37.60 -14.02 -13.90
N SER A 620 -38.53 -14.51 -14.73
CA SER A 620 -39.80 -15.08 -14.30
C SER A 620 -39.64 -16.44 -13.60
N VAL A 621 -40.53 -16.71 -12.64
CA VAL A 621 -40.59 -18.01 -11.97
C VAL A 621 -41.42 -18.96 -12.84
N GLN A 622 -40.79 -20.03 -13.31
CA GLN A 622 -41.43 -21.07 -14.11
C GLN A 622 -41.60 -22.36 -13.32
N MET A 623 -42.61 -23.16 -13.69
CA MET A 623 -42.88 -24.44 -13.04
C MET A 623 -41.87 -25.50 -13.50
N GLY A 624 -41.18 -26.11 -12.55
CA GLY A 624 -40.39 -27.32 -12.79
C GLY A 624 -41.26 -28.51 -13.19
N PHE A 625 -40.65 -29.60 -13.67
CA PHE A 625 -41.39 -30.80 -14.05
C PHE A 625 -40.56 -32.08 -13.97
N PRO A 626 -41.19 -33.25 -13.71
CA PRO A 626 -40.50 -34.53 -13.78
C PRO A 626 -40.20 -34.92 -15.23
N THR A 627 -39.05 -35.55 -15.44
CA THR A 627 -38.71 -36.17 -16.73
C THR A 627 -39.07 -37.66 -16.74
N SER A 628 -39.02 -38.27 -17.93
CA SER A 628 -39.21 -39.72 -18.10
C SER A 628 -37.96 -40.56 -17.78
N PHE A 629 -36.89 -39.93 -17.27
CA PHE A 629 -35.61 -40.59 -17.05
C PHE A 629 -35.30 -40.77 -15.56
N GLN A 630 -34.50 -41.78 -15.29
CA GLN A 630 -33.84 -42.00 -14.00
C GLN A 630 -32.33 -42.06 -14.20
N LEU A 631 -31.59 -41.62 -13.20
CA LEU A 631 -30.13 -41.54 -13.21
C LEU A 631 -29.55 -42.15 -11.94
N SER A 632 -28.47 -42.90 -12.10
CA SER A 632 -27.52 -43.25 -11.05
C SER A 632 -26.11 -42.96 -11.55
N ALA A 633 -25.26 -42.41 -10.70
CA ALA A 633 -23.85 -42.18 -10.94
C ALA A 633 -23.00 -42.92 -9.89
N GLN A 634 -21.93 -43.56 -10.35
CA GLN A 634 -20.74 -43.86 -9.56
C GLN A 634 -19.76 -42.70 -9.79
N ILE A 635 -19.37 -42.01 -8.72
CA ILE A 635 -18.42 -40.88 -8.80
C ILE A 635 -17.20 -41.20 -7.95
N ASP A 636 -16.08 -41.42 -8.62
CA ASP A 636 -14.79 -41.66 -7.98
C ASP A 636 -13.81 -40.58 -8.43
N LEU A 637 -13.45 -39.71 -7.49
CA LEU A 637 -12.52 -38.60 -7.71
C LEU A 637 -11.24 -38.85 -6.92
N LYS A 638 -10.10 -38.79 -7.58
CA LYS A 638 -8.79 -38.94 -6.96
C LYS A 638 -8.07 -37.60 -6.91
N LYS A 639 -7.60 -37.21 -5.73
CA LYS A 639 -6.72 -36.05 -5.56
C LYS A 639 -5.39 -36.32 -6.26
N GLU A 640 -5.05 -35.49 -7.24
CA GLU A 640 -3.70 -35.47 -7.82
C GLU A 640 -2.79 -34.72 -6.86
N LYS A 641 -1.87 -35.43 -6.21
CA LYS A 641 -0.87 -34.81 -5.35
C LYS A 641 0.37 -34.47 -6.16
N ARG A 642 0.86 -33.24 -6.02
CA ARG A 642 2.18 -32.81 -6.49
C ARG A 642 3.02 -32.29 -5.33
N THR A 643 4.28 -32.02 -5.61
CA THR A 643 5.25 -31.53 -4.62
C THR A 643 5.72 -30.16 -5.05
N GLY A 644 5.50 -29.15 -4.20
CA GLY A 644 6.03 -27.80 -4.36
C GLY A 644 7.40 -27.68 -3.69
N ARG A 645 8.18 -26.66 -4.05
CA ARG A 645 9.55 -26.50 -3.59
C ARG A 645 9.91 -25.04 -3.28
N ASN A 646 10.04 -24.71 -2.00
CA ASN A 646 10.65 -23.45 -1.57
C ASN A 646 12.18 -23.49 -1.75
N VAL A 647 12.81 -22.32 -1.91
CA VAL A 647 14.27 -22.15 -1.95
C VAL A 647 14.73 -21.23 -0.81
N LEU A 648 15.63 -21.70 0.03
CA LEU A 648 16.08 -21.02 1.25
C LEU A 648 17.60 -20.91 1.31
N GLY A 649 18.12 -19.67 1.32
CA GLY A 649 19.55 -19.37 1.45
C GLY A 649 19.81 -18.37 2.58
N VAL A 650 20.89 -18.56 3.35
CA VAL A 650 21.20 -17.73 4.52
C VAL A 650 22.52 -16.98 4.34
N LEU A 651 22.50 -15.69 4.60
CA LEU A 651 23.69 -14.90 4.87
C LEU A 651 23.94 -14.91 6.39
N LYS A 652 24.93 -15.68 6.83
CA LYS A 652 25.29 -15.80 8.26
C LYS A 652 25.89 -14.51 8.81
N SER A 653 25.60 -14.14 10.05
CA SER A 653 26.31 -13.05 10.74
C SER A 653 27.70 -13.48 11.24
N ASN A 654 27.86 -14.78 11.55
CA ASN A 654 29.00 -15.40 12.25
C ASN A 654 29.14 -15.07 13.76
N LEU A 655 28.10 -14.59 14.43
CA LEU A 655 28.08 -14.44 15.90
C LEU A 655 27.58 -15.73 16.59
N PRO A 656 28.13 -16.09 17.77
CA PRO A 656 27.79 -17.34 18.46
C PRO A 656 26.37 -17.38 19.07
N ASN A 657 25.81 -16.22 19.44
CA ASN A 657 24.40 -16.04 19.82
C ASN A 657 23.84 -14.96 18.89
N ASN A 658 23.08 -15.38 17.88
CA ASN A 658 22.45 -14.44 16.96
C ASN A 658 21.07 -14.03 17.45
N GLU A 659 20.77 -12.75 17.27
CA GLU A 659 19.39 -12.26 17.34
C GLU A 659 18.53 -12.96 16.25
N PRO A 660 17.20 -13.02 16.41
CA PRO A 660 16.29 -13.64 15.46
C PRO A 660 16.55 -13.18 14.02
N PRO A 661 16.57 -14.09 13.02
CA PRO A 661 16.87 -13.74 11.63
C PRO A 661 15.85 -12.76 11.03
N LEU A 662 16.36 -11.91 10.14
CA LEU A 662 15.53 -11.18 9.18
C LEU A 662 15.20 -12.11 8.01
N ILE A 663 13.95 -12.13 7.56
CA ILE A 663 13.56 -12.85 6.34
C ILE A 663 13.25 -11.86 5.22
N VAL A 664 13.80 -12.11 4.03
CA VAL A 664 13.48 -11.39 2.79
C VAL A 664 12.94 -12.40 1.79
N GLY A 665 11.78 -12.16 1.20
CA GLY A 665 11.20 -13.14 0.30
C GLY A 665 10.07 -12.65 -0.62
N GLY A 666 9.62 -13.59 -1.44
CA GLY A 666 8.60 -13.43 -2.46
C GLY A 666 8.42 -14.75 -3.22
N HIS A 667 7.29 -14.93 -3.89
CA HIS A 667 7.00 -16.17 -4.58
C HIS A 667 7.75 -16.35 -5.90
N VAL A 668 7.96 -17.60 -6.30
CA VAL A 668 8.69 -18.01 -7.52
C VAL A 668 7.79 -18.69 -8.56
N ASP A 669 6.62 -19.17 -8.13
CA ASP A 669 5.67 -19.86 -8.97
C ASP A 669 4.65 -18.93 -9.63
N HIS A 670 4.16 -19.30 -10.81
CA HIS A 670 3.10 -18.55 -11.53
C HIS A 670 2.10 -19.51 -12.18
N LEU A 671 1.26 -19.07 -13.13
CA LEU A 671 0.12 -19.86 -13.63
C LEU A 671 0.41 -20.89 -14.74
N GLY A 672 1.66 -21.06 -15.16
CA GLY A 672 2.05 -22.06 -16.17
C GLY A 672 1.38 -21.88 -17.54
N LYS A 673 1.17 -22.99 -18.28
CA LYS A 673 0.52 -22.99 -19.61
C LYS A 673 -1.00 -23.11 -19.55
N GLU A 674 -1.51 -23.82 -18.55
CA GLU A 674 -2.93 -24.17 -18.49
C GLU A 674 -3.79 -23.00 -18.00
N GLY A 675 -3.20 -22.08 -17.23
CA GLY A 675 -3.93 -21.02 -16.55
C GLY A 675 -4.75 -21.58 -15.39
N GLY A 676 -4.64 -20.95 -14.23
CA GLY A 676 -5.47 -21.28 -13.07
C GLY A 676 -6.88 -20.67 -13.17
N SER A 677 -7.70 -20.90 -12.15
CA SER A 677 -9.00 -20.21 -11.99
C SER A 677 -8.86 -18.69 -11.87
N SER A 678 -7.67 -18.21 -11.54
CA SER A 678 -7.29 -16.80 -11.42
C SER A 678 -6.76 -16.20 -12.73
N SER A 679 -6.63 -16.98 -13.81
CA SER A 679 -6.11 -16.50 -15.11
C SER A 679 -7.02 -15.45 -15.75
N LEU A 680 -6.40 -14.37 -16.26
CA LEU A 680 -7.02 -13.31 -17.05
C LEU A 680 -6.68 -13.41 -18.55
N ALA A 681 -6.30 -14.62 -19.00
CA ALA A 681 -6.08 -14.91 -20.41
C ALA A 681 -7.37 -14.70 -21.24
N ARG A 682 -7.23 -14.09 -22.41
CA ARG A 682 -8.32 -14.02 -23.39
C ARG A 682 -8.49 -15.37 -24.08
N GLU A 683 -9.62 -15.55 -24.76
CA GLU A 683 -9.93 -16.79 -25.50
C GLU A 683 -8.83 -17.15 -26.52
N GLU A 684 -8.31 -16.17 -27.25
CA GLU A 684 -7.22 -16.35 -28.22
C GLU A 684 -5.83 -16.59 -27.57
N GLU A 685 -5.76 -16.55 -26.25
CA GLU A 685 -4.56 -16.75 -25.43
C GLU A 685 -4.61 -18.04 -24.63
N LYS A 686 -5.69 -18.82 -24.73
CA LYS A 686 -5.84 -20.08 -24.01
C LYS A 686 -4.69 -21.05 -24.34
N GLY A 687 -4.11 -21.64 -23.30
CA GLY A 687 -2.98 -22.57 -23.42
C GLY A 687 -1.62 -21.90 -23.67
N LYS A 688 -1.56 -20.57 -23.77
CA LYS A 688 -0.28 -19.84 -23.84
C LYS A 688 0.37 -19.81 -22.46
N ILE A 689 1.70 -19.65 -22.46
CA ILE A 689 2.49 -19.53 -21.24
C ILE A 689 2.15 -18.23 -20.53
N HIS A 690 1.82 -18.32 -19.24
CA HIS A 690 1.78 -17.18 -18.34
C HIS A 690 3.22 -16.93 -17.88
N PHE A 691 3.85 -15.88 -18.40
CA PHE A 691 5.28 -15.65 -18.17
C PHE A 691 5.57 -15.11 -16.77
N GLY A 692 4.63 -14.37 -16.17
CA GLY A 692 4.78 -13.82 -14.82
C GLY A 692 6.04 -12.97 -14.68
N ALA A 693 6.21 -12.00 -15.57
CA ALA A 693 7.38 -11.12 -15.53
C ALA A 693 7.31 -10.15 -14.34
N ASP A 694 6.15 -9.53 -14.09
CA ASP A 694 5.92 -8.71 -12.90
C ASP A 694 5.53 -9.58 -11.73
N ASP A 695 4.52 -10.42 -11.95
CA ASP A 695 3.97 -11.41 -11.04
C ASP A 695 4.55 -12.78 -11.40
N ASN A 696 5.85 -12.99 -11.22
CA ASN A 696 6.58 -12.64 -10.02
C ASN A 696 8.10 -12.53 -10.19
N ALA A 697 8.59 -12.69 -11.42
CA ALA A 697 10.02 -12.68 -11.70
C ALA A 697 10.67 -11.36 -11.26
N SER A 698 9.91 -10.25 -11.25
CA SER A 698 10.36 -8.95 -10.73
C SER A 698 10.76 -9.02 -9.25
N GLY A 699 9.96 -9.67 -8.40
CA GLY A 699 10.23 -9.85 -6.97
C GLY A 699 11.43 -10.77 -6.74
N VAL A 700 11.48 -11.90 -7.45
CA VAL A 700 12.63 -12.83 -7.36
C VAL A 700 13.92 -12.17 -7.81
N ALA A 701 13.90 -11.41 -8.91
CA ALA A 701 15.07 -10.66 -9.39
C ALA A 701 15.56 -9.66 -8.33
N SER A 702 14.65 -8.93 -7.68
CA SER A 702 15.01 -8.06 -6.57
C SER A 702 15.61 -8.83 -5.38
N ILE A 703 15.11 -10.02 -5.03
CA ILE A 703 15.68 -10.83 -3.93
C ILE A 703 17.14 -11.19 -4.23
N LEU A 704 17.42 -11.59 -5.46
CA LEU A 704 18.76 -11.97 -5.91
C LEU A 704 19.72 -10.77 -5.86
N GLU A 705 19.31 -9.61 -6.37
CA GLU A 705 20.11 -8.38 -6.32
C GLU A 705 20.33 -7.88 -4.89
N MET A 706 19.31 -7.96 -4.02
CA MET A 706 19.45 -7.64 -2.60
C MET A 706 20.48 -8.55 -1.93
N ALA A 707 20.44 -9.85 -2.21
CA ALA A 707 21.40 -10.81 -1.69
C ALA A 707 22.83 -10.52 -2.18
N GLU A 708 23.02 -10.27 -3.48
CA GLU A 708 24.33 -9.93 -4.05
C GLU A 708 24.90 -8.65 -3.42
N TRP A 709 24.07 -7.61 -3.28
CA TRP A 709 24.49 -6.36 -2.66
C TRP A 709 24.84 -6.51 -1.17
N LEU A 710 24.01 -7.20 -0.38
CA LEU A 710 24.26 -7.42 1.06
C LEU A 710 25.52 -8.26 1.30
N VAL A 711 25.75 -9.31 0.49
CA VAL A 711 26.99 -10.08 0.50
C VAL A 711 28.19 -9.16 0.20
N GLY A 712 28.08 -8.31 -0.83
CA GLY A 712 29.10 -7.32 -1.17
C GLY A 712 29.39 -6.34 -0.03
N GLN A 713 28.36 -5.80 0.62
CA GLN A 713 28.52 -4.90 1.77
C GLN A 713 29.25 -5.60 2.93
N LYS A 714 28.91 -6.86 3.21
CA LYS A 714 29.56 -7.66 4.24
C LYS A 714 31.03 -7.92 3.92
N GLN A 715 31.33 -8.32 2.68
CA GLN A 715 32.71 -8.56 2.22
C GLN A 715 33.58 -7.29 2.27
N GLN A 716 32.99 -6.12 2.03
CA GLN A 716 33.65 -4.82 2.14
C GLN A 716 33.79 -4.31 3.59
N GLY A 717 33.28 -5.04 4.59
CA GLY A 717 33.30 -4.62 5.99
C GLY A 717 32.34 -3.47 6.32
N LYS A 718 31.38 -3.17 5.44
CA LYS A 718 30.37 -2.10 5.60
C LYS A 718 29.08 -2.56 6.27
N LEU A 719 28.93 -3.88 6.46
CA LEU A 719 27.76 -4.51 7.08
C LEU A 719 28.23 -5.44 8.21
N GLU A 720 28.14 -4.94 9.44
CA GLU A 720 28.38 -5.72 10.65
C GLU A 720 27.05 -6.27 11.18
N MET A 721 26.73 -7.50 10.82
CA MET A 721 25.43 -8.12 11.11
C MET A 721 25.33 -8.59 12.56
N LYS A 722 24.18 -8.34 13.20
CA LYS A 722 23.80 -8.84 14.53
C LYS A 722 22.83 -10.03 14.48
N ARG A 723 22.21 -10.24 13.32
CA ARG A 723 21.31 -11.36 13.00
C ARG A 723 21.62 -11.94 11.63
N ASP A 724 21.22 -13.18 11.41
CA ASP A 724 21.26 -13.79 10.09
C ASP A 724 20.21 -13.13 9.16
N ILE A 725 20.45 -13.17 7.84
CA ILE A 725 19.44 -12.84 6.84
C ILE A 725 19.10 -14.11 6.06
N LEU A 726 17.85 -14.53 6.11
CA LEU A 726 17.32 -15.64 5.32
C LEU A 726 16.62 -15.07 4.08
N PHE A 727 17.05 -15.51 2.91
CA PHE A 727 16.36 -15.24 1.64
C PHE A 727 15.48 -16.44 1.29
N GLY A 728 14.20 -16.18 1.04
CA GLY A 728 13.19 -17.19 0.72
C GLY A 728 12.50 -16.93 -0.61
N ALA A 729 12.56 -17.90 -1.53
CA ALA A 729 11.72 -17.92 -2.72
C ALA A 729 10.62 -18.97 -2.53
N TRP A 730 9.37 -18.52 -2.40
CA TRP A 730 8.23 -19.35 -1.99
C TRP A 730 7.51 -19.97 -3.18
N SER A 731 7.07 -21.22 -3.05
CA SER A 731 6.28 -21.90 -4.07
C SER A 731 4.84 -22.09 -3.60
N GLY A 732 3.86 -22.03 -4.49
CA GLY A 732 2.44 -22.27 -4.20
C GLY A 732 1.71 -21.03 -3.69
N GLU A 733 2.22 -19.83 -3.94
CA GLU A 733 1.54 -18.57 -3.58
C GLU A 733 0.22 -18.45 -4.34
N GLU A 734 0.27 -18.71 -5.65
CA GLU A 734 -0.85 -18.68 -6.61
C GLU A 734 -1.97 -19.67 -6.28
N LEU A 735 -1.64 -20.65 -5.44
CA LEU A 735 -2.54 -21.70 -4.96
C LEU A 735 -3.01 -21.46 -3.52
N GLY A 736 -2.69 -20.29 -2.94
CA GLY A 736 -3.09 -19.89 -1.59
C GLY A 736 -1.95 -19.94 -0.57
N LEU A 737 -0.80 -19.32 -0.87
CA LEU A 737 0.32 -19.11 0.07
C LEU A 737 0.95 -20.41 0.62
N LEU A 738 0.84 -21.52 -0.12
CA LEU A 738 1.13 -22.87 0.41
C LEU A 738 2.57 -23.01 0.94
N GLY A 739 3.54 -22.47 0.23
CA GLY A 739 4.96 -22.59 0.57
C GLY A 739 5.36 -21.77 1.79
N SER A 740 4.97 -20.51 1.86
CA SER A 740 5.26 -19.65 3.02
C SER A 740 4.50 -20.13 4.27
N ALA A 741 3.24 -20.56 4.12
CA ALA A 741 2.45 -21.16 5.20
C ALA A 741 3.12 -22.43 5.74
N TYR A 742 3.56 -23.32 4.85
CA TYR A 742 4.28 -24.53 5.24
C TYR A 742 5.57 -24.22 6.02
N TYR A 743 6.33 -23.22 5.59
CA TYR A 743 7.56 -22.81 6.28
C TYR A 743 7.28 -22.34 7.72
N VAL A 744 6.35 -21.41 7.90
CA VAL A 744 6.04 -20.85 9.23
C VAL A 744 5.36 -21.87 10.14
N ASP A 745 4.53 -22.78 9.61
CA ASP A 745 3.90 -23.84 10.39
C ASP A 745 4.90 -24.89 10.85
N GLN A 746 5.88 -25.25 10.02
CA GLN A 746 6.97 -26.13 10.42
C GLN A 746 7.78 -25.51 11.56
N LEU A 747 8.09 -24.21 11.45
CA LEU A 747 8.83 -23.49 12.48
C LEU A 747 8.03 -23.37 13.78
N ALA A 748 6.74 -23.05 13.68
CA ALA A 748 5.82 -22.99 14.83
C ALA A 748 5.72 -24.34 15.55
N ALA A 749 5.59 -25.43 14.80
CA ALA A 749 5.54 -26.79 15.33
C ALA A 749 6.86 -27.16 16.04
N ALA A 750 8.02 -26.82 15.46
CA ALA A 750 9.33 -27.07 16.05
C ALA A 750 9.57 -26.28 17.34
N ASN A 751 8.99 -25.08 17.46
CA ASN A 751 9.09 -24.24 18.66
C ASN A 751 7.94 -24.44 19.65
N HIS A 752 6.99 -25.34 19.35
CA HIS A 752 5.77 -25.56 20.14
C HIS A 752 5.00 -24.25 20.43
N SER A 753 5.01 -23.31 19.48
CA SER A 753 4.41 -21.98 19.62
C SER A 753 3.90 -21.48 18.28
N ASN A 754 2.68 -20.94 18.23
CA ASN A 754 2.17 -20.19 17.07
C ASN A 754 2.66 -18.73 17.05
N ASP A 755 3.32 -18.29 18.11
CA ASP A 755 3.98 -17.00 18.21
C ASP A 755 5.45 -17.15 17.80
N LEU A 756 5.83 -16.50 16.71
CA LEU A 756 7.18 -16.53 16.14
C LEU A 756 7.94 -15.21 16.31
N SER A 757 7.44 -14.27 17.13
CA SER A 757 8.08 -12.95 17.30
C SER A 757 9.50 -13.03 17.86
N ASN A 758 9.82 -14.10 18.61
CA ASN A 758 11.16 -14.34 19.17
C ASN A 758 12.03 -15.24 18.26
N GLN A 759 11.50 -15.67 17.11
CA GLN A 759 12.16 -16.58 16.18
C GLN A 759 12.47 -15.90 14.84
N ILE A 760 11.75 -14.83 14.50
CA ILE A 760 11.93 -14.05 13.28
C ILE A 760 11.77 -12.57 13.63
N ALA A 761 12.78 -11.75 13.30
CA ALA A 761 12.76 -10.32 13.62
C ALA A 761 11.74 -9.55 12.78
N ALA A 762 11.69 -9.82 11.48
CA ALA A 762 10.72 -9.27 10.54
C ALA A 762 10.72 -10.05 9.23
N TYR A 763 9.69 -9.85 8.42
CA TYR A 763 9.60 -10.34 7.05
C TYR A 763 9.41 -9.18 6.04
N LEU A 764 10.36 -9.06 5.11
CA LEU A 764 10.27 -8.14 3.96
C LEU A 764 9.77 -8.91 2.74
N ASN A 765 8.57 -8.57 2.27
CA ASN A 765 7.90 -9.23 1.16
C ASN A 765 7.97 -8.38 -0.12
N MET A 766 8.27 -9.03 -1.23
CA MET A 766 8.43 -8.39 -2.53
C MET A 766 7.62 -9.13 -3.58
N ASP A 767 6.57 -8.46 -4.03
CA ASP A 767 5.58 -9.00 -4.94
C ASP A 767 5.15 -7.88 -5.91
N MET A 768 5.11 -8.18 -7.20
CA MET A 768 4.77 -7.22 -8.27
C MET A 768 5.51 -5.87 -8.15
N VAL A 769 6.84 -5.88 -8.22
CA VAL A 769 7.70 -4.69 -8.04
C VAL A 769 8.19 -4.07 -9.36
N GLY A 770 7.75 -4.61 -10.49
CA GLY A 770 8.21 -4.27 -11.83
C GLY A 770 7.45 -3.16 -12.54
N ARG A 771 6.30 -2.69 -12.02
CA ARG A 771 5.40 -1.74 -12.72
C ARG A 771 5.38 -0.34 -12.10
N TYR A 772 6.47 0.07 -11.46
CA TYR A 772 6.56 1.41 -10.86
C TYR A 772 6.27 2.51 -11.89
N LYS A 773 5.23 3.31 -11.63
CA LYS A 773 4.84 4.48 -12.44
C LYS A 773 4.85 5.73 -11.58
N ASP A 774 3.87 5.83 -10.68
CA ASP A 774 3.64 7.03 -9.89
C ASP A 774 4.16 6.89 -8.46
N ALA A 775 3.79 5.83 -7.76
CA ALA A 775 4.14 5.60 -6.37
C ALA A 775 4.32 4.11 -6.05
N LEU A 776 5.18 3.83 -5.07
CA LEU A 776 5.33 2.51 -4.48
C LEU A 776 4.37 2.41 -3.30
N VAL A 777 3.55 1.36 -3.28
CA VAL A 777 2.71 1.09 -2.12
C VAL A 777 3.46 0.21 -1.14
N VAL A 778 3.50 0.64 0.12
CA VAL A 778 4.17 -0.07 1.21
C VAL A 778 3.10 -0.44 2.24
N ASN A 779 2.78 -1.73 2.33
CA ASN A 779 1.83 -2.29 3.29
C ASN A 779 2.55 -2.83 4.53
N GLY A 780 1.77 -3.09 5.58
CA GLY A 780 2.29 -3.65 6.82
C GLY A 780 2.99 -2.63 7.71
N VAL A 781 2.92 -1.33 7.38
CA VAL A 781 3.60 -0.26 8.14
C VAL A 781 3.13 -0.23 9.60
N GLY A 782 1.88 -0.61 9.85
CA GLY A 782 1.29 -0.67 11.19
C GLY A 782 1.64 -1.93 11.98
N SER A 783 2.41 -2.86 11.40
CA SER A 783 2.81 -4.09 12.09
C SER A 783 3.96 -3.89 13.08
N SER A 784 4.62 -2.72 13.07
CA SER A 784 5.68 -2.34 13.99
C SER A 784 5.78 -0.83 14.17
N SER A 785 6.15 -0.38 15.38
CA SER A 785 6.34 1.04 15.71
C SER A 785 7.50 1.69 14.96
N ILE A 786 8.51 0.92 14.53
CA ILE A 786 9.70 1.46 13.85
C ILE A 786 9.53 1.58 12.33
N GLY A 787 8.45 1.04 11.75
CA GLY A 787 8.26 0.96 10.31
C GLY A 787 8.35 2.32 9.61
N ARG A 788 7.65 3.33 10.11
CA ARG A 788 7.67 4.70 9.56
C ARG A 788 9.04 5.36 9.64
N ARG A 789 9.75 5.16 10.76
CA ARG A 789 11.09 5.68 11.01
C ARG A 789 12.07 5.16 9.96
N GLU A 790 12.10 3.84 9.77
CA GLU A 790 13.03 3.25 8.80
C GLU A 790 12.64 3.57 7.36
N ILE A 791 11.35 3.63 7.03
CA ILE A 791 10.90 4.05 5.70
C ILE A 791 11.35 5.49 5.38
N GLU A 792 11.17 6.44 6.30
CA GLU A 792 11.63 7.83 6.15
C GLU A 792 13.13 7.87 5.87
N ARG A 793 13.90 7.27 6.77
CA ARG A 793 15.37 7.24 6.70
C ARG A 793 15.84 6.66 5.38
N ARG A 794 15.39 5.46 5.03
CA ARG A 794 15.91 4.73 3.86
C ARG A 794 15.37 5.24 2.53
N ASN A 795 14.24 5.96 2.52
CA ASN A 795 13.75 6.60 1.29
C ASN A 795 14.34 8.00 1.04
N ALA A 796 14.86 8.68 2.06
CA ALA A 796 15.52 9.97 1.91
C ALA A 796 16.58 9.98 0.78
N PRO A 797 17.55 9.04 0.71
CA PRO A 797 18.53 8.96 -0.37
C PRO A 797 17.95 8.48 -1.72
N ILE A 798 16.86 7.71 -1.71
CA ILE A 798 16.37 7.01 -2.91
C ILE A 798 15.41 7.88 -3.74
N GLY A 799 14.49 8.58 -3.09
CA GLY A 799 13.56 9.44 -3.82
C GLY A 799 12.31 8.78 -4.38
N LEU A 800 11.83 7.68 -3.81
CA LEU A 800 10.55 7.09 -4.23
C LEU A 800 9.38 7.91 -3.68
N ARG A 801 8.32 8.04 -4.47
CA ARG A 801 7.02 8.47 -3.96
C ARG A 801 6.36 7.28 -3.29
N LEU A 802 6.06 7.38 -2.00
CA LEU A 802 5.53 6.27 -1.21
C LEU A 802 4.07 6.50 -0.82
N VAL A 803 3.27 5.44 -0.89
CA VAL A 803 1.94 5.36 -0.29
C VAL A 803 2.00 4.33 0.83
N LEU A 804 1.98 4.81 2.08
CA LEU A 804 2.07 3.95 3.27
C LEU A 804 0.67 3.48 3.69
N LYS A 805 0.52 2.16 3.88
CA LYS A 805 -0.70 1.52 4.35
C LYS A 805 -0.44 0.77 5.65
N GLU A 806 -1.34 0.98 6.61
CA GLU A 806 -1.29 0.32 7.92
C GLU A 806 -1.68 -1.16 7.84
N ASP A 807 -2.47 -1.56 6.84
CA ASP A 807 -3.01 -2.91 6.72
C ASP A 807 -1.90 -3.96 6.58
N SER A 808 -2.03 -5.02 7.37
CA SER A 808 -1.10 -6.15 7.43
C SER A 808 -1.75 -7.47 6.96
N TYR A 809 -3.06 -7.48 6.69
CA TYR A 809 -3.76 -8.63 6.11
C TYR A 809 -3.73 -8.57 4.59
N LEU A 810 -2.74 -9.22 3.98
CA LEU A 810 -2.43 -9.08 2.56
C LEU A 810 -2.64 -10.41 1.81
N PRO A 811 -3.09 -10.39 0.55
CA PRO A 811 -3.19 -11.61 -0.26
C PRO A 811 -1.82 -11.96 -0.87
N THR A 812 -0.80 -12.18 -0.03
CA THR A 812 0.58 -12.51 -0.43
C THR A 812 1.28 -13.22 0.74
N ASP A 813 2.48 -13.75 0.52
CA ASP A 813 3.25 -14.54 1.51
C ASP A 813 3.43 -13.84 2.87
N ALA A 814 3.39 -12.51 2.89
CA ALA A 814 3.48 -11.71 4.11
C ALA A 814 2.45 -12.10 5.18
N THR A 815 1.25 -12.52 4.76
CA THR A 815 0.20 -12.91 5.70
C THR A 815 0.55 -14.18 6.48
N SER A 816 1.28 -15.12 5.88
CA SER A 816 1.74 -16.33 6.58
C SER A 816 2.60 -15.96 7.80
N PHE A 817 3.49 -14.97 7.65
CA PHE A 817 4.34 -14.46 8.72
C PHE A 817 3.57 -13.61 9.74
N TYR A 818 2.73 -12.71 9.26
CA TYR A 818 1.94 -11.81 10.12
C TYR A 818 0.99 -12.58 11.05
N MET A 819 0.37 -13.66 10.55
CA MET A 819 -0.50 -14.53 11.34
C MET A 819 0.23 -15.29 12.46
N LYS A 820 1.56 -15.33 12.41
CA LYS A 820 2.44 -15.88 13.45
C LYS A 820 3.14 -14.79 14.27
N LYS A 821 2.58 -13.56 14.26
CA LYS A 821 3.07 -12.38 14.99
C LYS A 821 4.48 -11.90 14.61
N VAL A 822 4.86 -12.12 13.36
CA VAL A 822 6.09 -11.54 12.81
C VAL A 822 5.74 -10.18 12.18
N PRO A 823 6.46 -9.10 12.52
CA PRO A 823 6.31 -7.82 11.83
C PRO A 823 6.61 -7.94 10.34
N ILE A 824 5.83 -7.25 9.50
CA ILE A 824 5.95 -7.35 8.04
C ILE A 824 6.11 -5.99 7.38
N LEU A 825 6.81 -5.98 6.26
CA LEU A 825 6.74 -4.89 5.30
C LEU A 825 6.61 -5.49 3.90
N SER A 826 5.51 -5.19 3.21
CA SER A 826 5.28 -5.70 1.85
C SER A 826 5.18 -4.55 0.87
N VAL A 827 5.96 -4.60 -0.19
CA VAL A 827 5.90 -3.58 -1.26
C VAL A 827 5.24 -4.14 -2.51
N PHE A 828 4.49 -3.30 -3.22
CA PHE A 828 3.92 -3.63 -4.52
C PHE A 828 3.71 -2.36 -5.36
N THR A 829 3.75 -2.48 -6.69
CA THR A 829 3.67 -1.33 -7.62
C THR A 829 2.26 -1.08 -8.19
N GLY A 830 1.27 -1.82 -7.70
CA GLY A 830 -0.12 -1.71 -8.11
C GLY A 830 -0.53 -2.74 -9.16
N SER A 831 -1.84 -2.94 -9.32
CA SER A 831 -2.39 -3.85 -10.32
C SER A 831 -2.34 -3.27 -11.73
N HIS A 832 -2.29 -4.13 -12.74
CA HIS A 832 -2.32 -3.74 -14.16
C HIS A 832 -3.10 -4.76 -15.00
N SER A 833 -3.46 -4.40 -16.24
CA SER A 833 -4.35 -5.18 -17.12
C SER A 833 -3.77 -6.51 -17.61
N GLU A 834 -2.45 -6.69 -17.51
CA GLU A 834 -1.75 -7.90 -17.92
C GLU A 834 -1.55 -8.89 -16.77
N TYR A 835 -1.94 -8.53 -15.54
CA TYR A 835 -1.90 -9.41 -14.37
C TYR A 835 -2.54 -10.78 -14.67
N HIS A 836 -1.94 -11.86 -14.17
CA HIS A 836 -2.40 -13.24 -14.39
C HIS A 836 -2.69 -13.59 -15.87
N SER A 837 -1.99 -12.97 -16.82
CA SER A 837 -2.21 -13.22 -18.25
C SER A 837 -0.91 -13.57 -18.98
N PRO A 838 -0.99 -14.25 -20.15
CA PRO A 838 0.18 -14.51 -21.01
C PRO A 838 0.89 -13.25 -21.53
N ARG A 839 0.33 -12.06 -21.30
CA ARG A 839 0.89 -10.77 -21.70
C ARG A 839 1.76 -10.14 -20.61
N ASP A 840 1.87 -10.75 -19.43
CA ASP A 840 2.78 -10.23 -18.40
C ASP A 840 4.24 -10.55 -18.76
N THR A 841 4.83 -9.73 -19.61
CA THR A 841 6.12 -9.97 -20.27
C THR A 841 7.22 -8.98 -19.85
N PRO A 842 8.52 -9.38 -19.92
CA PRO A 842 9.65 -8.59 -19.43
C PRO A 842 9.81 -7.20 -20.05
N ASP A 843 9.35 -6.98 -21.28
CA ASP A 843 9.46 -5.70 -21.99
C ASP A 843 8.61 -4.60 -21.38
N LEU A 844 7.61 -4.95 -20.57
CA LEU A 844 6.67 -4.01 -19.98
C LEU A 844 7.07 -3.52 -18.56
N LEU A 845 8.20 -3.99 -18.03
CA LEU A 845 8.69 -3.62 -16.70
C LEU A 845 9.51 -2.32 -16.72
N ASN A 846 9.41 -1.55 -15.63
CA ASN A 846 10.23 -0.40 -15.34
C ASN A 846 11.44 -0.81 -14.48
N TYR A 847 12.53 -1.20 -15.14
CA TYR A 847 13.75 -1.66 -14.46
C TYR A 847 14.46 -0.56 -13.65
N GLU A 848 14.38 0.71 -14.05
CA GLU A 848 14.93 1.82 -13.25
C GLU A 848 14.12 2.01 -11.95
N GLY A 849 12.81 1.83 -12.02
CA GLY A 849 11.93 1.78 -10.85
C GLY A 849 12.27 0.60 -9.93
N MET A 850 12.41 -0.60 -10.51
CA MET A 850 12.82 -1.80 -9.77
C MET A 850 14.17 -1.61 -9.05
N GLU A 851 15.16 -0.99 -9.71
CA GLU A 851 16.46 -0.69 -9.12
C GLU A 851 16.31 0.18 -7.87
N LYS A 852 15.52 1.26 -7.95
CA LYS A 852 15.24 2.15 -6.81
C LYS A 852 14.50 1.42 -5.68
N ILE A 853 13.47 0.64 -5.99
CA ILE A 853 12.71 -0.14 -4.99
C ILE A 853 13.62 -1.15 -4.27
N THR A 854 14.48 -1.82 -5.03
CA THR A 854 15.41 -2.83 -4.51
C THR A 854 16.46 -2.17 -3.62
N LYS A 855 17.05 -1.03 -4.04
CA LYS A 855 17.95 -0.23 -3.20
C LYS A 855 17.28 0.23 -1.90
N PHE A 856 16.04 0.71 -1.99
CA PHE A 856 15.25 1.11 -0.82
C PHE A 856 15.07 -0.04 0.19
N LEU A 857 14.64 -1.22 -0.27
CA LEU A 857 14.49 -2.39 0.61
C LEU A 857 15.83 -2.94 1.11
N SER A 858 16.89 -2.90 0.31
CA SER A 858 18.24 -3.26 0.72
C SER A 858 18.74 -2.41 1.88
N LEU A 859 18.47 -1.10 1.85
CA LEU A 859 18.81 -0.20 2.95
C LEU A 859 18.03 -0.52 4.23
N ILE A 860 16.73 -0.87 4.12
CA ILE A 860 15.92 -1.33 5.26
C ILE A 860 16.48 -2.65 5.81
N ALA A 861 16.72 -3.63 4.94
CA ALA A 861 17.27 -4.93 5.33
C ALA A 861 18.64 -4.80 6.01
N ARG A 862 19.50 -3.92 5.49
CA ARG A 862 20.81 -3.61 6.08
C ARG A 862 20.68 -3.06 7.50
N GLU A 863 19.80 -2.08 7.71
CA GLU A 863 19.58 -1.52 9.04
C GLU A 863 19.06 -2.58 10.01
N LEU A 864 18.01 -3.31 9.61
CA LEU A 864 17.43 -4.36 10.44
C LEU A 864 18.44 -5.47 10.76
N ALA A 865 19.39 -5.75 9.86
CA ALA A 865 20.46 -6.72 10.11
C ALA A 865 21.55 -6.21 11.08
N MET A 866 21.75 -4.89 11.17
CA MET A 866 22.75 -4.25 12.03
C MET A 866 22.20 -3.86 13.41
N SER A 867 20.88 -3.67 13.52
CA SER A 867 20.22 -3.24 14.74
C SER A 867 20.16 -4.35 15.80
N VAL A 868 20.30 -3.93 17.07
CA VAL A 868 19.99 -4.77 18.25
C VAL A 868 18.55 -4.54 18.70
N GLU A 869 17.94 -3.40 18.35
CA GLU A 869 16.52 -3.15 18.58
C GLU A 869 15.71 -4.06 17.65
N GLU A 870 14.95 -4.99 18.22
CA GLU A 870 14.04 -5.85 17.47
C GLU A 870 12.79 -5.06 17.07
N PRO A 871 12.30 -5.21 15.82
CA PRO A 871 11.00 -4.66 15.45
C PRO A 871 9.92 -5.27 16.35
N ASP A 872 9.16 -4.41 17.02
CA ASP A 872 8.02 -4.84 17.83
C ASP A 872 6.87 -5.32 16.94
N TYR A 873 6.13 -6.33 17.40
CA TYR A 873 4.88 -6.72 16.77
C TYR A 873 3.71 -5.91 17.31
N LEU A 874 2.98 -5.25 16.42
CA LEU A 874 1.74 -4.56 16.72
C LEU A 874 0.57 -5.26 16.01
N GLU A 875 -0.44 -5.64 16.81
CA GLU A 875 -1.75 -5.99 16.27
C GLU A 875 -2.38 -4.74 15.66
N PRO A 876 -3.03 -4.85 14.48
CA PRO A 876 -3.49 -3.68 13.79
C PRO A 876 -4.64 -3.06 14.58
N GLN A 877 -4.60 -1.73 14.77
CA GLN A 877 -5.80 -1.02 15.17
C GLN A 877 -6.82 -1.16 14.03
N LYS A 878 -8.08 -1.48 14.39
CA LYS A 878 -9.18 -1.72 13.44
C LYS A 878 -9.11 -0.74 12.27
N PRO A 879 -9.17 -1.21 11.01
CA PRO A 879 -9.48 -0.34 9.90
C PRO A 879 -10.75 0.43 10.25
N GLN A 880 -10.65 1.76 10.30
CA GLN A 880 -11.81 2.63 10.40
C GLN A 880 -12.68 2.33 9.18
N GLU A 881 -13.92 1.90 9.43
CA GLU A 881 -14.93 1.42 8.48
C GLU A 881 -14.72 1.88 7.02
N GLN A 882 -13.86 1.18 6.28
CA GLN A 882 -13.81 1.29 4.83
C GLN A 882 -14.34 -0.02 4.28
N SER A 883 -15.61 0.07 3.85
CA SER A 883 -16.32 -0.86 2.98
C SER A 883 -16.13 -2.33 3.37
N ALA A 884 -17.12 -2.85 4.10
CA ALA A 884 -17.44 -4.27 4.08
C ALA A 884 -17.15 -4.82 2.68
N ARG A 885 -16.30 -5.86 2.61
CA ARG A 885 -16.05 -6.63 1.38
C ARG A 885 -17.37 -6.73 0.63
N ALA A 886 -17.43 -6.13 -0.55
CA ALA A 886 -18.68 -5.92 -1.28
C ALA A 886 -19.45 -7.24 -1.41
N GLY A 887 -20.46 -7.44 -0.55
CA GLY A 887 -21.21 -8.70 -0.49
C GLY A 887 -21.83 -9.03 0.86
N LEU A 888 -21.05 -8.99 1.96
CA LEU A 888 -21.51 -9.53 3.26
C LEU A 888 -22.37 -8.54 4.06
N ARG A 889 -23.57 -8.96 4.44
CA ARG A 889 -24.52 -8.14 5.23
C ARG A 889 -24.28 -8.21 6.73
N ALA A 890 -23.66 -9.29 7.23
CA ALA A 890 -23.39 -9.51 8.64
C ALA A 890 -21.91 -9.91 8.84
N TYR A 891 -21.37 -9.62 10.03
CA TYR A 891 -19.98 -9.90 10.39
C TYR A 891 -19.93 -10.61 11.74
N LEU A 892 -19.29 -11.77 11.80
CA LEU A 892 -19.11 -12.53 13.04
C LEU A 892 -17.73 -12.29 13.68
N GLY A 893 -16.71 -11.95 12.90
CA GLY A 893 -15.34 -11.75 13.39
C GLY A 893 -14.55 -13.04 13.63
N THR A 894 -14.86 -14.10 12.89
CA THR A 894 -14.04 -15.32 12.83
C THR A 894 -12.96 -15.21 11.76
N ILE A 895 -11.79 -15.75 12.03
CA ILE A 895 -10.69 -15.84 11.06
C ILE A 895 -10.58 -17.31 10.62
N PRO A 896 -10.92 -17.65 9.36
CA PRO A 896 -10.80 -19.01 8.85
C PRO A 896 -9.37 -19.57 8.93
N ASP A 897 -9.25 -20.86 9.19
CA ASP A 897 -8.03 -21.64 9.00
C ASP A 897 -8.12 -22.35 7.65
N TYR A 898 -7.25 -21.97 6.70
CA TYR A 898 -7.24 -22.51 5.33
C TYR A 898 -6.37 -23.77 5.17
N GLY A 899 -5.78 -24.28 6.27
CA GLY A 899 -5.00 -25.52 6.22
C GLY A 899 -5.85 -26.73 5.82
N GLU A 900 -5.28 -27.68 5.07
CA GLU A 900 -5.95 -28.92 4.64
C GLU A 900 -6.43 -29.74 5.87
N GLY A 901 -7.67 -29.50 6.29
CA GLY A 901 -8.37 -30.27 7.31
C GLY A 901 -9.50 -31.09 6.70
N ASN A 902 -9.39 -32.42 6.72
CA ASN A 902 -10.47 -33.36 6.34
C ASN A 902 -11.64 -33.38 7.36
N VAL A 903 -11.84 -32.33 8.16
CA VAL A 903 -12.85 -32.30 9.23
C VAL A 903 -14.08 -31.55 8.73
N PRO A 904 -15.29 -32.15 8.77
CA PRO A 904 -16.52 -31.46 8.40
C PRO A 904 -16.74 -30.23 9.29
N GLY A 905 -16.83 -29.04 8.67
CA GLY A 905 -17.00 -27.75 9.35
C GLY A 905 -15.98 -26.69 8.92
N LEU A 906 -16.07 -25.49 9.51
CA LEU A 906 -15.09 -24.43 9.32
C LEU A 906 -14.17 -24.34 10.55
N LYS A 907 -12.92 -24.77 10.40
CA LYS A 907 -11.89 -24.54 11.42
C LYS A 907 -11.50 -23.06 11.43
N ILE A 908 -11.36 -22.47 12.61
CA ILE A 908 -10.95 -21.07 12.77
C ILE A 908 -9.54 -20.97 13.37
N SER A 909 -8.70 -20.12 12.78
CA SER A 909 -7.36 -19.82 13.25
C SER A 909 -7.38 -18.76 14.37
N GLY A 910 -8.49 -18.04 14.51
CA GLY A 910 -8.71 -17.08 15.58
C GLY A 910 -10.03 -16.33 15.46
N VAL A 911 -10.24 -15.36 16.35
CA VAL A 911 -11.37 -14.44 16.35
C VAL A 911 -10.88 -13.00 16.53
N SER A 912 -11.57 -12.04 15.93
CA SER A 912 -11.30 -10.62 16.08
C SER A 912 -11.74 -10.13 17.46
N LYS A 913 -10.82 -9.45 18.15
CA LYS A 913 -11.04 -8.90 19.50
C LYS A 913 -12.22 -7.92 19.55
N GLY A 914 -13.09 -8.10 20.53
CA GLY A 914 -14.35 -7.36 20.74
C GLY A 914 -15.46 -7.70 19.74
N GLY A 915 -15.25 -8.65 18.82
CA GLY A 915 -16.22 -9.07 17.81
C GLY A 915 -17.31 -10.00 18.37
N PRO A 916 -18.41 -10.24 17.61
CA PRO A 916 -19.47 -11.15 18.04
C PRO A 916 -19.00 -12.58 18.35
N ALA A 917 -18.05 -13.13 17.59
CA ALA A 917 -17.48 -14.46 17.82
C ALA A 917 -16.76 -14.58 19.17
N GLU A 918 -15.90 -13.61 19.51
CA GLU A 918 -15.20 -13.60 20.80
C GLU A 918 -16.19 -13.45 21.96
N LYS A 919 -17.20 -12.58 21.82
CA LYS A 919 -18.27 -12.42 22.83
C LYS A 919 -19.10 -13.68 23.02
N ALA A 920 -19.25 -14.48 21.98
CA ALA A 920 -19.90 -15.79 22.04
C ALA A 920 -18.98 -16.90 22.57
N GLY A 921 -17.70 -16.60 22.87
CA GLY A 921 -16.76 -17.55 23.46
C GLY A 921 -16.01 -18.44 22.47
N LEU A 922 -16.00 -18.09 21.18
CA LEU A 922 -15.21 -18.80 20.16
C LEU A 922 -13.71 -18.51 20.34
N THR A 923 -12.87 -19.52 20.10
CA THR A 923 -11.41 -19.46 20.25
C THR A 923 -10.69 -20.09 19.06
N ALA A 924 -9.42 -19.76 18.87
CA ALA A 924 -8.57 -20.41 17.87
C ALA A 924 -8.58 -21.94 18.06
N GLY A 925 -8.78 -22.68 16.96
CA GLY A 925 -8.88 -24.15 16.95
C GLY A 925 -10.30 -24.70 16.93
N ASP A 926 -11.33 -23.90 17.19
CA ASP A 926 -12.73 -24.34 17.08
C ASP A 926 -13.11 -24.72 15.64
N ILE A 927 -14.03 -25.67 15.49
CA ILE A 927 -14.60 -26.07 14.21
C ILE A 927 -16.10 -25.77 14.20
N ILE A 928 -16.52 -24.78 13.43
CA ILE A 928 -17.93 -24.38 13.30
C ILE A 928 -18.66 -25.42 12.44
N VAL A 929 -19.69 -26.05 13.00
CA VAL A 929 -20.47 -27.13 12.35
C VAL A 929 -21.94 -26.75 12.10
N GLU A 930 -22.43 -25.67 12.73
CA GLU A 930 -23.77 -25.13 12.49
C GLU A 930 -23.80 -23.61 12.74
N LEU A 931 -24.55 -22.86 11.94
CA LEU A 931 -24.83 -21.44 12.16
C LEU A 931 -26.29 -21.14 11.77
N ALA A 932 -27.06 -20.54 12.68
CA ALA A 932 -28.45 -20.17 12.45
C ALA A 932 -29.34 -21.35 11.97
N GLY A 933 -29.15 -22.53 12.54
CA GLY A 933 -29.86 -23.76 12.16
C GLY A 933 -29.42 -24.38 10.83
N ARG A 934 -28.39 -23.80 10.17
CA ARG A 934 -27.82 -24.32 8.92
C ARG A 934 -26.54 -25.09 9.22
N LYS A 935 -26.48 -26.33 8.71
CA LYS A 935 -25.30 -27.18 8.82
C LYS A 935 -24.14 -26.58 8.03
N ILE A 936 -22.98 -26.46 8.67
CA ILE A 936 -21.74 -25.96 8.08
C ILE A 936 -20.82 -27.16 7.86
N GLU A 937 -20.56 -27.50 6.60
CA GLU A 937 -19.56 -28.53 6.27
C GLU A 937 -18.22 -27.92 5.82
N ASN A 938 -18.21 -26.61 5.49
CA ASN A 938 -17.07 -25.91 4.91
C ASN A 938 -17.18 -24.37 4.98
N ILE A 939 -16.15 -23.66 4.49
CA ILE A 939 -16.07 -22.18 4.51
C ILE A 939 -17.15 -21.48 3.67
N TYR A 940 -17.63 -22.10 2.59
CA TYR A 940 -18.67 -21.53 1.74
C TYR A 940 -20.03 -21.66 2.38
N ASP A 941 -20.35 -22.82 2.95
CA ASP A 941 -21.55 -23.03 3.77
C ASP A 941 -21.62 -21.96 4.87
N TYR A 942 -20.47 -21.67 5.51
CA TYR A 942 -20.36 -20.60 6.51
C TYR A 942 -20.62 -19.21 5.95
N THR A 943 -20.00 -18.86 4.82
CA THR A 943 -20.19 -17.56 4.16
C THR A 943 -21.66 -17.35 3.79
N TYR A 944 -22.31 -18.37 3.23
CA TYR A 944 -23.74 -18.33 2.89
C TYR A 944 -24.65 -18.33 4.12
N ALA A 945 -24.27 -19.01 5.18
CA ALA A 945 -25.02 -18.98 6.43
C ALA A 945 -24.95 -17.60 7.10
N ILE A 946 -23.78 -16.93 7.11
CA ILE A 946 -23.65 -15.56 7.61
C ILE A 946 -24.56 -14.58 6.86
N ASP A 947 -24.61 -14.68 5.54
CA ASP A 947 -25.44 -13.79 4.71
C ASP A 947 -26.95 -13.93 4.99
N ALA A 948 -27.38 -15.08 5.50
CA ALA A 948 -28.76 -15.30 5.94
C ALA A 948 -29.07 -14.74 7.34
N VAL A 949 -28.06 -14.36 8.12
CA VAL A 949 -28.23 -13.79 9.46
C VAL A 949 -28.60 -12.30 9.37
N LYS A 950 -29.51 -11.85 10.22
CA LYS A 950 -29.93 -10.44 10.31
C LYS A 950 -29.07 -9.67 11.31
N ILE A 951 -28.60 -8.49 10.91
CA ILE A 951 -27.84 -7.57 11.77
C ILE A 951 -28.66 -7.25 13.03
N GLY A 952 -28.03 -7.38 14.21
CA GLY A 952 -28.64 -7.04 15.49
C GLY A 952 -29.58 -8.09 16.08
N GLN A 953 -29.76 -9.26 15.44
CA GLN A 953 -30.51 -10.38 16.00
C GLN A 953 -29.58 -11.46 16.57
N THR A 954 -29.96 -12.02 17.72
CA THR A 954 -29.29 -13.18 18.31
C THR A 954 -29.58 -14.43 17.48
N THR A 955 -28.55 -15.27 17.25
CA THR A 955 -28.67 -16.56 16.56
C THR A 955 -27.78 -17.60 17.27
N SER A 956 -28.05 -18.89 17.07
CA SER A 956 -27.21 -19.99 17.56
C SER A 956 -26.04 -20.29 16.62
N ILE A 957 -24.95 -20.79 17.19
CA ILE A 957 -23.77 -21.30 16.50
C ILE A 957 -23.31 -22.56 17.21
N VAL A 958 -23.02 -23.64 16.49
CA VAL A 958 -22.51 -24.88 17.10
C VAL A 958 -21.08 -25.11 16.65
N VAL A 959 -20.18 -25.32 17.62
CA VAL A 959 -18.75 -25.60 17.38
C VAL A 959 -18.34 -26.95 17.96
N VAL A 960 -17.31 -27.54 17.37
CA VAL A 960 -16.60 -28.70 17.94
C VAL A 960 -15.28 -28.21 18.52
N ARG A 961 -15.11 -28.42 19.83
CA ARG A 961 -13.88 -28.12 20.58
C ARG A 961 -13.49 -29.37 21.36
N ASP A 962 -12.25 -29.83 21.21
CA ASP A 962 -11.74 -31.05 21.87
C ASP A 962 -12.67 -32.28 21.70
N ASN A 963 -13.20 -32.47 20.49
CA ASN A 963 -14.19 -33.50 20.12
C ASN A 963 -15.58 -33.39 20.80
N ASN A 964 -15.88 -32.30 21.49
CA ASN A 964 -17.19 -32.04 22.08
C ASN A 964 -17.95 -30.98 21.28
N LYS A 965 -19.25 -31.19 21.07
CA LYS A 965 -20.15 -30.17 20.48
C LYS A 965 -20.59 -29.18 21.55
N ILE A 966 -20.48 -27.90 21.23
CA ILE A 966 -20.85 -26.76 22.09
C ILE A 966 -21.75 -25.85 21.26
N GLU A 967 -22.88 -25.43 21.82
CA GLU A 967 -23.79 -24.41 21.24
C GLU A 967 -23.65 -23.08 21.99
#